data_AF-A0A0W0YVX7-F1
#
_entry.id   AF-A0A0W0YVX7-F1
#
_cell.length_a   1.000
_cell.length_b   1.000
_cell.length_c   1.000
_cell.angle_alpha   90.00
_cell.angle_beta   90.00
_cell.angle_gamma   90.00
#
_symmetry.space_group_name_H-M   'P 1'
#
loop_
_entity.id
_entity.type
_entity.pdbx_description
1 polymer ?
#
loop_
_entity_poly.entity_id
_entity_poly.type
_entity_poly.pdbx_seq_one_letter_code
_entity_poly.pdbx_strand_id
1 'polypeptide(L)'
;MKIVLLAGAPGSGKSTQGAALMKMNANIKHLSLGEVVRNIIKDPEHPLAQKYHAVISSGTLLPDHVIAEILANELEQIADQNTVVLLDGYPRTSAQYQNFKEHWGNPAGIIHLDVSEQELAERMEHRQDSRSDDNEAAIARRLDFYKTTTLPVLELIKKELDKNSVTVSSSDSIEATSILLYASLQHMQDLHTLLSTASTTIPEEKTVDPVVTPVWFHSVVSPLWQTYSEYQTVAAVQETYETTNFSFSLLGKKIVYLETAAEIETILRARSSLGHVYRHFSMAAGLKHDFVATDSHNPASYRREDGQINTWKLIHNAFGMAVKGDKARIEHLIDVHLDQTFLAEKTFELDTTFDRFFCSFWSDYLFGSTVSPQSYMENREAILAVMRQCFYSNNYKALDPTGLSSLLYSYTVSNELKEAKEKIKSFISNSTATSFTQRFKAALRQLNESEGLELSEDTLMDMVADNVFDLFFEPDFLENVMYETLAIAIKEHVDLREGKERSKVYSQGMKQGYLFPMRSRILEEAVTLPDGTSIAAGSHVYFNLKKAGLYHSSGPRRCVGQAYTHYFKEHFFNRIEGIDFKVKSVSFPEERMAMVANENVPGSPERYQVSWNLKRDEAMRHLPYHNYKGNKFFNVLALHQKPDLNEQMVKQCKLKIKHFLDKREIDIDKVVIVTPEVRGLPLAAQVAKELRVPLYTIRKKGGYKMAESEVYTESYDKGYGDPDVVELPVKEIKDLAGKKVIFLDDGLASGQSALACIKLIERQVSDEDEAAQVLMVLTSLKHDYVETTPKLSEHCKVKTLFDCHGGKMPAEQEEAKIQIKLG
;
A
#
# COMPACT_ATOMS: atom_id res chain seq x y z
N MET A 1 10.00 0.55 51.64
CA MET A 1 10.84 -0.31 50.81
C MET A 1 10.13 -1.61 50.47
N LYS A 2 10.21 -2.06 49.20
CA LYS A 2 9.76 -3.37 48.74
C LYS A 2 10.93 -4.09 48.04
N ILE A 3 11.13 -5.38 48.29
CA ILE A 3 12.24 -6.15 47.73
C ILE A 3 11.72 -7.09 46.64
N VAL A 4 12.33 -7.03 45.46
CA VAL A 4 12.05 -7.91 44.33
C VAL A 4 13.31 -8.72 44.03
N LEU A 5 13.17 -10.04 43.93
CA LEU A 5 14.30 -10.93 43.65
C LEU A 5 14.63 -10.90 42.16
N LEU A 6 15.90 -10.66 41.79
CA LEU A 6 16.39 -10.73 40.42
C LEU A 6 17.25 -11.98 40.25
N ALA A 7 16.69 -12.99 39.57
CA ALA A 7 17.21 -14.35 39.51
C ALA A 7 17.53 -14.80 38.06
N GLY A 8 18.38 -15.82 37.93
CA GLY A 8 18.83 -16.35 36.65
C GLY A 8 20.25 -16.91 36.70
N ALA A 9 20.66 -17.67 35.69
CA ALA A 9 21.98 -18.31 35.64
C ALA A 9 23.14 -17.28 35.60
N PRO A 10 24.37 -17.62 36.05
CA PRO A 10 25.55 -16.84 35.70
C PRO A 10 25.63 -16.61 34.18
N GLY A 11 25.79 -15.36 33.74
CA GLY A 11 25.76 -15.04 32.30
C GLY A 11 24.39 -14.63 31.74
N SER A 12 23.31 -14.74 32.53
CA SER A 12 21.94 -14.44 32.07
C SER A 12 21.61 -12.94 31.86
N GLY A 13 22.54 -12.03 32.13
CA GLY A 13 22.31 -10.58 31.98
C GLY A 13 21.62 -9.89 33.16
N LYS A 14 21.44 -10.54 34.33
CA LYS A 14 20.82 -9.95 35.54
C LYS A 14 21.31 -8.54 35.86
N SER A 15 22.61 -8.37 36.07
CA SER A 15 23.15 -7.07 36.48
C SER A 15 22.96 -5.99 35.41
N THR A 16 22.96 -6.38 34.13
CA THR A 16 22.65 -5.48 33.01
C THR A 16 21.18 -5.04 33.06
N GLN A 17 20.26 -5.97 33.32
CA GLN A 17 18.84 -5.70 33.46
C GLN A 17 18.53 -4.87 34.72
N GLY A 18 19.17 -5.17 35.84
CA GLY A 18 19.05 -4.39 37.08
C GLY A 18 19.50 -2.94 36.91
N ALA A 19 20.63 -2.72 36.23
CA ALA A 19 21.10 -1.37 35.91
C ALA A 19 20.17 -0.64 34.92
N ALA A 20 19.60 -1.34 33.95
CA ALA A 20 18.61 -0.77 33.03
C ALA A 20 17.33 -0.34 33.75
N LEU A 21 16.80 -1.18 34.66
CA LEU A 21 15.61 -0.87 35.45
C LEU A 21 15.81 0.31 36.40
N MET A 22 16.99 0.46 37.01
CA MET A 22 17.32 1.66 37.80
C MET A 22 17.28 2.95 36.98
N LYS A 23 17.72 2.90 35.71
CA LYS A 23 17.68 4.07 34.83
C LYS A 23 16.26 4.48 34.46
N MET A 24 15.31 3.53 34.47
CA MET A 24 13.93 3.77 34.11
C MET A 24 13.12 4.44 35.21
N ASN A 25 13.45 4.18 36.48
CA ASN A 25 12.75 4.78 37.61
C ASN A 25 13.70 4.99 38.79
N ALA A 26 13.80 6.23 39.25
CA ALA A 26 14.69 6.63 40.34
C ALA A 26 14.38 5.93 41.69
N ASN A 27 13.14 5.45 41.85
CA ASN A 27 12.70 4.69 43.02
C ASN A 27 13.16 3.22 42.96
N ILE A 28 13.73 2.76 41.83
CA ILE A 28 14.31 1.43 41.71
C ILE A 28 15.81 1.51 42.06
N LYS A 29 16.25 0.65 42.98
CA LYS A 29 17.66 0.41 43.29
C LYS A 29 18.02 -1.03 42.94
N HIS A 30 19.19 -1.25 42.39
CA HIS A 30 19.72 -2.58 42.12
C HIS A 30 20.86 -2.87 43.10
N LEU A 31 20.66 -3.93 43.89
CA LEU A 31 21.64 -4.40 44.88
C LEU A 31 22.19 -5.74 44.41
N SER A 32 23.41 -5.75 43.85
CA SER A 32 24.12 -6.97 43.47
C SER A 32 25.08 -7.39 44.57
N LEU A 33 24.71 -8.39 45.36
CA LEU A 33 25.56 -8.88 46.46
C LEU A 33 26.90 -9.44 45.96
N GLY A 34 26.92 -10.00 44.75
CA GLY A 34 28.16 -10.45 44.14
C GLY A 34 29.13 -9.29 43.85
N GLU A 35 28.62 -8.10 43.54
CA GLU A 35 29.43 -6.90 43.34
C GLU A 35 29.89 -6.29 44.66
N VAL A 36 28.99 -6.19 45.64
CA VAL A 36 29.32 -5.75 47.02
C VAL A 36 30.45 -6.60 47.59
N VAL A 37 30.33 -7.92 47.53
CA VAL A 37 31.36 -8.85 48.01
C VAL A 37 32.68 -8.66 47.25
N ARG A 38 32.66 -8.48 45.92
CA ARG A 38 33.87 -8.21 45.14
C ARG A 38 34.53 -6.89 45.53
N ASN A 39 33.76 -5.85 45.81
CA ASN A 39 34.28 -4.56 46.24
C ASN A 39 34.90 -4.65 47.63
N ILE A 40 34.27 -5.37 48.56
CA ILE A 40 34.81 -5.65 49.90
C ILE A 40 36.18 -6.35 49.81
N ILE A 41 36.35 -7.34 48.94
CA ILE A 41 37.62 -8.08 48.82
C ILE A 41 38.73 -7.24 48.18
N LYS A 42 38.36 -6.35 47.26
CA LYS A 42 39.31 -5.41 46.65
C LYS A 42 39.88 -4.41 47.65
N ASP A 43 39.22 -4.24 48.79
CA ASP A 43 39.72 -3.47 49.92
C ASP A 43 40.48 -4.38 50.92
N PRO A 44 41.83 -4.43 50.87
CA PRO A 44 42.63 -5.29 51.74
C PRO A 44 42.54 -4.92 53.23
N GLU A 45 42.03 -3.73 53.56
CA GLU A 45 41.85 -3.28 54.94
C GLU A 45 40.51 -3.75 55.55
N HIS A 46 39.57 -4.21 54.72
CA HIS A 46 38.27 -4.68 55.19
C HIS A 46 38.41 -6.03 55.95
N PRO A 47 37.86 -6.18 57.18
CA PRO A 47 38.01 -7.39 57.98
C PRO A 47 37.55 -8.68 57.29
N LEU A 48 36.47 -8.61 56.50
CA LEU A 48 35.99 -9.74 55.69
C LEU A 48 36.92 -10.10 54.54
N ALA A 49 37.64 -9.14 53.95
CA ALA A 49 38.61 -9.40 52.90
C ALA A 49 39.77 -10.25 53.44
N GLN A 50 40.33 -9.87 54.59
CA GLN A 50 41.42 -10.61 55.24
C GLN A 50 41.04 -12.05 55.59
N LYS A 51 39.78 -12.27 55.99
CA LYS A 51 39.29 -13.58 56.43
C LYS A 51 38.87 -14.51 55.28
N TYR A 52 38.36 -13.96 54.18
CA TYR A 52 37.72 -14.76 53.11
C TYR A 52 38.29 -14.56 51.69
N HIS A 53 39.37 -13.80 51.52
CA HIS A 53 40.00 -13.57 50.20
C HIS A 53 40.22 -14.87 49.42
N ALA A 54 40.85 -15.88 50.04
CA ALA A 54 41.15 -17.16 49.39
C ALA A 54 39.91 -17.95 48.96
N VAL A 55 38.81 -17.88 49.74
CA VAL A 55 37.55 -18.58 49.47
C VAL A 55 36.85 -17.99 48.25
N ILE A 56 36.90 -16.67 48.09
CA ILE A 56 36.20 -15.99 47.01
C ILE A 56 37.04 -16.01 45.73
N SER A 57 38.37 -15.87 45.84
CA SER A 57 39.29 -16.07 44.71
C SER A 57 39.20 -17.49 44.12
N SER A 58 38.85 -18.51 44.91
CA SER A 58 38.63 -19.87 44.41
C SER A 58 37.24 -20.11 43.79
N GLY A 59 36.38 -19.09 43.77
CA GLY A 59 35.01 -19.15 43.28
C GLY A 59 34.02 -19.86 44.21
N THR A 60 34.40 -20.08 45.47
CA THR A 60 33.58 -20.75 46.49
C THR A 60 32.61 -19.74 47.12
N LEU A 61 31.40 -20.17 47.46
CA LEU A 61 30.40 -19.32 48.10
C LEU A 61 30.79 -19.03 49.55
N LEU A 62 30.58 -17.78 49.98
CA LEU A 62 30.70 -17.39 51.38
C LEU A 62 29.65 -18.11 52.25
N PRO A 63 29.92 -18.36 53.54
CA PRO A 63 28.93 -18.91 54.46
C PRO A 63 27.66 -18.05 54.52
N ASP A 64 26.49 -18.69 54.59
CA ASP A 64 25.18 -18.01 54.53
C ASP A 64 25.03 -16.90 55.58
N HIS A 65 25.52 -17.10 56.81
CA HIS A 65 25.46 -16.08 57.87
C HIS A 65 26.26 -14.80 57.54
N VAL A 66 27.38 -14.94 56.82
CA VAL A 66 28.20 -13.78 56.40
C VAL A 66 27.49 -13.01 55.29
N ILE A 67 26.89 -13.72 54.33
CA ILE A 67 26.12 -13.07 53.25
C ILE A 67 24.87 -12.37 53.80
N ALA A 68 24.20 -12.96 54.79
CA ALA A 68 23.04 -12.36 55.45
C ALA A 68 23.42 -11.07 56.20
N GLU A 69 24.57 -11.03 56.87
CA GLU A 69 25.08 -9.83 57.55
C GLU A 69 25.40 -8.71 56.54
N ILE A 70 26.07 -9.04 55.42
CA ILE A 70 26.33 -8.08 54.34
C ILE A 70 25.01 -7.54 53.77
N LEU A 71 24.04 -8.41 53.49
CA LEU A 71 22.74 -8.01 52.97
C LEU A 71 21.99 -7.08 53.93
N ALA A 72 22.02 -7.37 55.24
CA ALA A 72 21.39 -6.53 56.25
C ALA A 72 21.97 -5.11 56.24
N ASN A 73 23.30 -4.98 56.23
CA ASN A 73 23.98 -3.68 56.20
C ASN A 73 23.66 -2.88 54.93
N GLU A 74 23.63 -3.53 53.76
CA GLU A 74 23.31 -2.87 52.49
C GLU A 74 21.85 -2.41 52.41
N LEU A 75 20.92 -3.24 52.88
CA LEU A 75 19.50 -2.88 52.91
C LEU A 75 19.21 -1.76 53.91
N GLU A 76 19.92 -1.70 55.03
CA GLU A 76 19.81 -0.59 56.00
C GLU A 76 20.23 0.75 55.39
N GLN A 77 21.28 0.77 54.55
CA GLN A 77 21.70 1.97 53.84
C GLN A 77 20.70 2.44 52.78
N ILE A 78 19.90 1.53 52.22
CA ILE A 78 18.91 1.82 51.17
C ILE A 78 17.52 2.13 51.74
N ALA A 79 17.29 1.93 53.04
CA ALA A 79 15.97 1.86 53.69
C ALA A 79 15.14 3.17 53.60
N ASP A 80 14.52 3.40 52.44
CA ASP A 80 13.53 4.44 52.18
C ASP A 80 12.14 3.81 51.97
N GLN A 81 11.09 4.46 52.49
CA GLN A 81 9.70 4.03 52.38
C GLN A 81 9.26 3.89 50.91
N ASN A 82 9.81 4.71 50.00
CA ASN A 82 9.40 4.77 48.58
C ASN A 82 10.31 4.00 47.60
N THR A 83 11.15 3.09 48.08
CA THR A 83 12.12 2.38 47.22
C THR A 83 11.72 0.94 46.91
N VAL A 84 11.90 0.53 45.64
CA VAL A 84 11.88 -0.85 45.17
C VAL A 84 13.33 -1.33 44.99
N VAL A 85 13.73 -2.38 45.71
CA VAL A 85 15.08 -2.95 45.64
C VAL A 85 15.06 -4.23 44.80
N LEU A 86 15.78 -4.22 43.68
CA LEU A 86 16.09 -5.41 42.89
C LEU A 86 17.29 -6.12 43.51
N LEU A 87 17.04 -7.22 44.22
CA LEU A 87 18.06 -8.00 44.89
C LEU A 87 18.64 -9.06 43.94
N ASP A 88 19.86 -8.82 43.45
CA ASP A 88 20.62 -9.73 42.58
C ASP A 88 21.59 -10.57 43.40
N GLY A 89 21.39 -11.89 43.35
CA GLY A 89 22.34 -12.87 43.87
C GLY A 89 22.01 -13.47 45.25
N TYR A 90 20.81 -13.21 45.81
CA TYR A 90 20.27 -13.84 47.01
C TYR A 90 18.73 -13.91 46.93
N PRO A 91 18.09 -14.99 47.37
CA PRO A 91 18.65 -16.24 47.89
C PRO A 91 19.14 -17.19 46.79
N ARG A 92 20.13 -18.05 47.11
CA ARG A 92 20.64 -19.12 46.24
C ARG A 92 20.35 -20.53 46.76
N THR A 93 19.98 -20.65 48.03
CA THR A 93 19.65 -21.91 48.72
C THR A 93 18.34 -21.77 49.49
N SER A 94 17.70 -22.89 49.83
CA SER A 94 16.48 -22.88 50.66
C SER A 94 16.71 -22.25 52.03
N ALA A 95 17.89 -22.48 52.62
CA ALA A 95 18.26 -21.90 53.92
C ALA A 95 18.34 -20.36 53.85
N GLN A 96 18.95 -19.83 52.79
CA GLN A 96 19.00 -18.39 52.53
C GLN A 96 17.60 -17.79 52.32
N TYR A 97 16.71 -18.50 51.63
CA TYR A 97 15.34 -18.02 51.43
C TYR A 97 14.53 -18.01 52.73
N GLN A 98 14.69 -19.02 53.60
CA GLN A 98 14.04 -19.00 54.92
C GLN A 98 14.60 -17.88 55.79
N ASN A 99 15.92 -17.72 55.83
CA ASN A 99 16.56 -16.61 56.54
C ASN A 99 16.09 -15.24 56.02
N PHE A 100 15.90 -15.10 54.69
CA PHE A 100 15.33 -13.90 54.10
C PHE A 100 13.93 -13.59 54.64
N LYS A 101 13.06 -14.60 54.65
CA LYS A 101 11.68 -14.46 55.14
C LYS A 101 11.61 -14.12 56.63
N GLU A 102 12.51 -14.68 57.44
CA GLU A 102 12.59 -14.39 58.87
C GLU A 102 12.95 -12.92 59.16
N HIS A 103 13.83 -12.31 58.36
CA HIS A 103 14.36 -10.96 58.62
C HIS A 103 13.62 -9.85 57.85
N TRP A 104 13.15 -10.11 56.62
CA TRP A 104 12.55 -9.09 55.74
C TRP A 104 11.14 -9.44 55.23
N GLY A 105 10.60 -10.59 55.64
CA GLY A 105 9.29 -11.05 55.19
C GLY A 105 9.30 -11.59 53.76
N ASN A 106 8.12 -11.72 53.15
CA ASN A 106 8.01 -12.20 51.77
C ASN A 106 8.51 -11.15 50.76
N PRO A 107 9.21 -11.57 49.70
CA PRO A 107 9.55 -10.66 48.62
C PRO A 107 8.28 -10.17 47.91
N ALA A 108 8.31 -8.92 47.42
CA ALA A 108 7.22 -8.32 46.67
C ALA A 108 7.04 -8.93 45.28
N GLY A 109 8.08 -9.57 44.75
CA GLY A 109 8.03 -10.32 43.50
C GLY A 109 9.36 -10.99 43.15
N ILE A 110 9.35 -11.78 42.08
CA ILE A 110 10.54 -12.39 41.50
C ILE A 110 10.58 -12.17 39.99
N ILE A 111 11.73 -11.72 39.50
CA ILE A 111 12.10 -11.70 38.09
C ILE A 111 13.08 -12.83 37.86
N HIS A 112 12.75 -13.76 36.97
CA HIS A 112 13.63 -14.83 36.53
C HIS A 112 14.01 -14.67 35.07
N LEU A 113 15.29 -14.42 34.82
CA LEU A 113 15.88 -14.43 33.48
C LEU A 113 16.23 -15.87 33.11
N ASP A 114 15.38 -16.49 32.30
CA ASP A 114 15.56 -17.84 31.80
C ASP A 114 16.31 -17.78 30.46
N VAL A 115 17.41 -18.49 30.35
CA VAL A 115 18.33 -18.40 29.22
C VAL A 115 18.82 -19.79 28.88
N SER A 116 18.79 -20.14 27.60
CA SER A 116 19.19 -21.47 27.16
C SER A 116 20.67 -21.74 27.47
N GLU A 117 21.03 -23.01 27.67
CA GLU A 117 22.43 -23.38 27.94
C GLU A 117 23.38 -22.99 26.81
N GLN A 118 22.90 -23.05 25.56
CA GLN A 118 23.66 -22.66 24.38
C GLN A 118 23.98 -21.16 24.41
N GLU A 119 22.98 -20.30 24.64
CA GLU A 119 23.18 -18.85 24.72
C GLU A 119 24.05 -18.46 25.93
N LEU A 120 23.93 -19.18 27.05
CA LEU A 120 24.80 -18.97 28.21
C LEU A 120 26.24 -19.31 27.89
N ALA A 121 26.50 -20.39 27.14
CA ALA A 121 27.86 -20.75 26.72
C ALA A 121 28.46 -19.65 25.81
N GLU A 122 27.72 -19.21 24.80
CA GLU A 122 28.14 -18.14 23.87
C GLU A 122 28.42 -16.82 24.60
N ARG A 123 27.55 -16.42 25.53
CA ARG A 123 27.73 -15.19 26.33
C ARG A 123 28.92 -15.26 27.28
N MET A 124 29.25 -16.45 27.78
CA MET A 124 30.37 -16.64 28.70
C MET A 124 31.71 -16.72 27.98
N GLU A 125 31.74 -17.21 26.73
CA GLU A 125 32.92 -17.19 25.86
C GLU A 125 33.37 -15.74 25.56
N HIS A 126 32.43 -14.85 25.25
CA HIS A 126 32.70 -13.42 25.04
C HIS A 126 33.03 -12.62 26.32
N ARG A 127 32.93 -13.22 27.51
CA ARG A 127 33.08 -12.54 28.80
C ARG A 127 34.46 -12.70 29.45
N GLN A 128 35.31 -13.57 28.91
CA GLN A 128 36.61 -13.96 29.50
C GLN A 128 37.57 -12.79 29.77
N ASP A 129 37.40 -11.65 29.09
CA ASP A 129 38.26 -10.45 29.27
C ASP A 129 37.83 -9.49 30.41
N SER A 130 36.69 -9.72 31.07
CA SER A 130 36.08 -8.69 31.95
C SER A 130 36.20 -8.91 33.47
N ARG A 131 36.57 -10.12 33.92
CA ARG A 131 36.59 -10.49 35.36
C ARG A 131 37.75 -11.41 35.69
N SER A 132 38.56 -11.02 36.67
CA SER A 132 39.78 -11.75 37.09
C SER A 132 39.53 -13.10 37.77
N ASP A 133 38.28 -13.42 38.12
CA ASP A 133 37.87 -14.66 38.79
C ASP A 133 37.08 -15.65 37.90
N ASP A 134 36.82 -15.29 36.63
CA ASP A 134 36.04 -16.10 35.69
C ASP A 134 36.96 -17.05 34.89
N ASN A 135 37.42 -18.13 35.52
CA ASN A 135 38.00 -19.27 34.78
C ASN A 135 36.93 -20.32 34.42
N GLU A 136 37.20 -21.10 33.37
CA GLU A 136 36.26 -22.10 32.83
C GLU A 136 35.74 -23.07 33.91
N ALA A 137 36.62 -23.52 34.81
CA ALA A 137 36.27 -24.39 35.93
C ALA A 137 35.39 -23.71 37.00
N ALA A 138 35.52 -22.40 37.21
CA ALA A 138 34.68 -21.62 38.11
C ALA A 138 33.30 -21.35 37.50
N ILE A 139 33.24 -21.06 36.19
CA ILE A 139 31.99 -20.87 35.45
C ILE A 139 31.17 -22.16 35.47
N ALA A 140 31.80 -23.30 35.17
CA ALA A 140 31.14 -24.61 35.19
C ALA A 140 30.57 -24.94 36.58
N ARG A 141 31.35 -24.74 37.66
CA ARG A 141 30.88 -24.94 39.04
C ARG A 141 29.70 -24.03 39.41
N ARG A 142 29.69 -22.77 38.96
CA ARG A 142 28.59 -21.83 39.23
C ARG A 142 27.32 -22.20 38.46
N LEU A 143 27.45 -22.68 37.22
CA LEU A 143 26.32 -23.18 36.43
C LEU A 143 25.73 -24.46 37.03
N ASP A 144 26.59 -25.40 37.44
CA ASP A 144 26.17 -26.64 38.10
C ASP A 144 25.44 -26.36 39.43
N PHE A 145 26.00 -25.49 40.28
CA PHE A 145 25.35 -25.06 41.52
C PHE A 145 24.00 -24.38 41.26
N TYR A 146 23.92 -23.53 40.23
CA TYR A 146 22.67 -22.90 39.85
C TYR A 146 21.60 -23.92 39.45
N LYS A 147 21.94 -24.91 38.62
CA LYS A 147 21.01 -25.96 38.17
C LYS A 147 20.58 -26.88 39.31
N THR A 148 21.52 -27.35 40.13
CA THR A 148 21.26 -28.36 41.16
C THR A 148 20.65 -27.78 42.43
N THR A 149 20.95 -26.52 42.75
CA THR A 149 20.59 -25.93 44.05
C THR A 149 19.70 -24.69 43.91
N THR A 150 20.07 -23.73 43.08
CA THR A 150 19.33 -22.45 43.00
C THR A 150 18.02 -22.59 42.24
N LEU A 151 18.00 -23.22 41.07
CA LEU A 151 16.81 -23.35 40.23
C LEU A 151 15.63 -24.05 40.95
N PRO A 152 15.82 -25.16 41.69
CA PRO A 152 14.74 -25.75 42.50
C PRO A 152 14.13 -24.79 43.53
N VAL A 153 14.96 -23.93 44.14
CA VAL A 153 14.51 -22.92 45.09
C VAL A 153 13.72 -21.82 44.38
N LEU A 154 14.17 -21.38 43.20
CA LEU A 154 13.45 -20.38 42.40
C LEU A 154 12.07 -20.88 41.98
N GLU A 155 11.95 -22.14 41.57
CA GLU A 155 10.64 -22.73 41.22
C GLU A 155 9.69 -22.79 42.42
N LEU A 156 10.22 -23.08 43.62
CA LEU A 156 9.45 -23.01 44.85
C LEU A 156 8.98 -21.57 45.14
N ILE A 157 9.88 -20.57 45.00
CA ILE A 157 9.55 -19.15 45.23
C ILE A 157 8.51 -18.66 44.22
N LYS A 158 8.66 -18.97 42.93
CA LYS A 158 7.69 -18.61 41.89
C LYS A 158 6.30 -19.16 42.21
N LYS A 159 6.23 -20.42 42.64
CA LYS A 159 4.98 -21.06 43.04
C LYS A 159 4.35 -20.40 44.27
N GLU A 160 5.16 -19.96 45.25
CA GLU A 160 4.67 -19.20 46.41
C GLU A 160 4.14 -17.80 46.03
N LEU A 161 4.76 -17.13 45.04
CA LEU A 161 4.43 -15.75 44.65
C LEU A 161 3.36 -15.65 43.54
N ASP A 162 3.08 -16.73 42.81
CA ASP A 162 2.06 -16.84 41.77
C ASP A 162 2.12 -15.65 40.77
N LYS A 163 1.14 -14.75 40.83
CA LYS A 163 1.02 -13.57 39.96
C LYS A 163 2.15 -12.54 40.11
N ASN A 164 2.92 -12.59 41.20
CA ASN A 164 4.08 -11.74 41.42
C ASN A 164 5.40 -12.40 40.96
N SER A 165 5.31 -13.41 40.08
CA SER A 165 6.45 -14.03 39.42
C SER A 165 6.48 -13.72 37.93
N VAL A 166 7.64 -13.36 37.41
CA VAL A 166 7.86 -12.99 36.02
C VAL A 166 9.04 -13.80 35.50
N THR A 167 8.82 -14.59 34.47
CA THR A 167 9.89 -15.34 33.78
C THR A 167 10.03 -14.81 32.36
N VAL A 168 11.24 -14.43 31.96
CA VAL A 168 11.52 -13.88 30.63
C VAL A 168 12.65 -14.65 29.98
N SER A 169 12.44 -15.08 28.73
CA SER A 169 13.48 -15.60 27.85
C SER A 169 14.36 -14.44 27.38
N SER A 170 15.66 -14.44 27.68
CA SER A 170 16.53 -13.28 27.39
C SER A 170 17.16 -13.26 25.98
N SER A 171 16.55 -13.89 24.98
CA SER A 171 17.04 -13.90 23.59
C SER A 171 16.99 -12.52 22.90
N ASP A 172 16.22 -11.58 23.48
CA ASP A 172 15.97 -10.24 22.93
C ASP A 172 16.99 -9.19 23.41
N SER A 173 16.93 -7.97 22.85
CA SER A 173 17.82 -6.87 23.23
C SER A 173 17.68 -6.46 24.71
N ILE A 174 18.78 -5.98 25.32
CA ILE A 174 18.83 -5.56 26.73
C ILE A 174 17.67 -4.63 27.08
N GLU A 175 17.41 -3.66 26.20
CA GLU A 175 16.38 -2.63 26.39
C GLU A 175 14.97 -3.23 26.33
N ALA A 176 14.66 -4.07 25.35
CA ALA A 176 13.34 -4.71 25.24
C ALA A 176 13.02 -5.57 26.48
N THR A 177 13.98 -6.37 26.94
CA THR A 177 13.83 -7.16 28.16
C THR A 177 13.61 -6.28 29.39
N SER A 178 14.39 -5.19 29.57
CA SER A 178 14.25 -4.32 30.73
C SER A 178 12.88 -3.63 30.81
N ILE A 179 12.27 -3.36 29.66
CA ILE A 179 10.97 -2.69 29.57
C ILE A 179 9.84 -3.63 29.91
N LEU A 180 9.90 -4.87 29.41
CA LEU A 180 8.98 -5.94 29.80
C LEU A 180 9.03 -6.20 31.31
N LEU A 181 10.24 -6.23 31.87
CA LEU A 181 10.44 -6.39 33.32
C LEU A 181 9.84 -5.23 34.10
N TYR A 182 10.09 -3.98 33.68
CA TYR A 182 9.53 -2.80 34.34
C TYR A 182 8.00 -2.79 34.32
N ALA A 183 7.38 -3.08 33.18
CA ALA A 183 5.93 -3.17 33.05
C ALA A 183 5.35 -4.26 33.98
N SER A 184 6.02 -5.42 34.02
CA SER A 184 5.59 -6.53 34.87
C SER A 184 5.68 -6.18 36.36
N LEU A 185 6.68 -5.40 36.78
CA LEU A 185 6.76 -4.86 38.14
C LEU A 185 5.60 -3.90 38.45
N GLN A 186 5.17 -3.07 37.50
CA GLN A 186 4.04 -2.16 37.70
C GLN A 186 2.69 -2.88 37.82
N HIS A 187 2.57 -4.12 37.36
CA HIS A 187 1.37 -4.94 37.51
C HIS A 187 1.29 -5.69 38.83
N MET A 188 2.39 -5.74 39.61
CA MET A 188 2.38 -6.32 40.95
C MET A 188 1.72 -5.33 41.91
N GLN A 189 0.65 -5.76 42.60
CA GLN A 189 -0.19 -4.88 43.43
C GLN A 189 0.62 -4.05 44.44
N ASP A 190 1.63 -4.66 45.07
CA ASP A 190 2.48 -4.04 46.08
C ASP A 190 3.50 -3.02 45.53
N LEU A 191 3.76 -3.07 44.23
CA LEU A 191 4.74 -2.23 43.54
C LEU A 191 4.07 -1.15 42.69
N HIS A 192 2.84 -1.39 42.24
CA HIS A 192 2.09 -0.49 41.37
C HIS A 192 2.10 0.94 41.91
N THR A 193 1.67 1.14 43.16
CA THR A 193 1.59 2.47 43.78
C THR A 193 2.96 3.16 43.89
N LEU A 194 4.01 2.43 44.27
CA LEU A 194 5.37 2.99 44.42
C LEU A 194 5.99 3.40 43.07
N LEU A 195 5.61 2.69 42.01
CA LEU A 195 6.08 2.90 40.65
C LEU A 195 5.15 3.82 39.83
N SER A 196 3.93 4.13 40.31
CA SER A 196 2.94 4.98 39.65
C SER A 196 2.86 6.41 40.23
N THR A 197 3.24 6.64 41.48
CA THR A 197 3.24 7.97 42.14
C THR A 197 4.18 9.01 41.52
N ALA A 198 4.96 8.65 40.49
CA ALA A 198 5.81 9.58 39.76
C ALA A 198 5.07 10.39 38.66
N SER A 199 3.77 10.15 38.44
CA SER A 199 2.95 10.94 37.51
C SER A 199 1.62 11.38 38.14
N THR A 200 1.27 12.63 37.91
CA THR A 200 0.33 13.51 38.65
C THR A 200 -1.16 13.10 38.68
N THR A 201 -1.78 13.29 39.85
CA THR A 201 -3.20 13.60 40.20
C THR A 201 -4.34 13.33 39.21
N ILE A 202 -5.34 12.54 39.64
CA ILE A 202 -6.65 12.34 38.99
C ILE A 202 -7.73 13.14 39.75
N PRO A 203 -8.61 13.94 39.10
CA PRO A 203 -9.83 14.47 39.72
C PRO A 203 -11.03 13.52 39.56
N GLU A 204 -11.92 13.57 40.55
CA GLU A 204 -13.12 12.75 40.76
C GLU A 204 -14.16 12.77 39.62
N GLU A 205 -14.87 11.65 39.46
CA GLU A 205 -16.00 11.44 38.54
C GLU A 205 -17.17 12.42 38.78
N LYS A 206 -17.71 13.00 37.68
CA LYS A 206 -19.01 13.68 37.67
C LYS A 206 -19.99 13.04 36.68
N THR A 207 -21.24 13.03 37.12
CA THR A 207 -22.45 12.40 36.57
C THR A 207 -22.90 12.89 35.19
N VAL A 208 -23.56 11.98 34.46
CA VAL A 208 -23.98 12.03 33.04
C VAL A 208 -25.30 12.80 32.82
N ASP A 209 -25.38 13.56 31.72
CA ASP A 209 -26.56 14.31 31.22
C ASP A 209 -27.34 13.50 30.14
N PRO A 210 -28.67 13.66 29.96
CA PRO A 210 -29.56 12.63 29.38
C PRO A 210 -29.88 12.76 27.88
N VAL A 211 -29.11 13.49 27.07
CA VAL A 211 -29.51 13.82 25.67
C VAL A 211 -29.14 12.76 24.63
N VAL A 212 -28.99 11.49 25.00
CA VAL A 212 -28.88 10.39 24.01
C VAL A 212 -29.79 9.23 24.39
N THR A 213 -30.71 8.88 23.50
CA THR A 213 -31.69 7.81 23.70
C THR A 213 -30.99 6.45 23.83
N PRO A 214 -31.05 5.77 24.99
CA PRO A 214 -30.37 4.50 25.19
C PRO A 214 -31.11 3.36 24.48
N VAL A 215 -30.40 2.62 23.61
CA VAL A 215 -30.91 1.39 22.99
C VAL A 215 -30.42 0.19 23.81
N TRP A 216 -31.33 -0.63 24.32
CA TRP A 216 -31.02 -1.81 25.15
C TRP A 216 -30.81 -3.06 24.29
N PHE A 217 -29.56 -3.53 24.12
CA PHE A 217 -29.21 -4.80 23.45
C PHE A 217 -28.36 -5.68 24.37
N HIS A 218 -28.99 -6.60 25.10
CA HIS A 218 -28.27 -7.47 26.06
C HIS A 218 -28.26 -8.96 25.69
N SER A 219 -28.76 -9.38 24.52
CA SER A 219 -29.00 -10.82 24.27
C SER A 219 -28.32 -11.47 23.07
N VAL A 220 -27.41 -10.81 22.32
CA VAL A 220 -26.86 -11.46 21.10
C VAL A 220 -25.32 -11.46 20.95
N VAL A 221 -24.53 -10.58 21.56
CA VAL A 221 -23.20 -10.25 20.95
C VAL A 221 -21.93 -10.52 21.77
N SER A 222 -21.99 -11.25 22.89
CA SER A 222 -20.80 -11.43 23.76
C SER A 222 -19.61 -12.20 23.14
N PRO A 223 -19.77 -13.18 22.23
CA PRO A 223 -18.62 -13.90 21.66
C PRO A 223 -18.07 -13.31 20.34
N LEU A 224 -18.79 -12.37 19.70
CA LEU A 224 -18.47 -11.90 18.33
C LEU A 224 -17.71 -10.56 18.30
N TRP A 225 -17.37 -10.01 19.48
CA TRP A 225 -16.86 -8.64 19.67
C TRP A 225 -15.32 -8.58 19.80
N GLN A 226 -14.61 -9.22 18.87
CA GLN A 226 -13.14 -9.16 18.82
C GLN A 226 -12.56 -8.85 17.43
N THR A 227 -13.40 -8.66 16.40
CA THR A 227 -12.95 -8.52 15.01
C THR A 227 -13.84 -7.58 14.19
N TYR A 228 -13.49 -7.39 12.91
CA TYR A 228 -14.18 -6.64 11.84
C TYR A 228 -15.73 -6.74 11.81
N SER A 229 -16.32 -7.78 12.41
CA SER A 229 -17.75 -8.01 12.64
C SER A 229 -18.47 -6.91 13.44
N GLU A 230 -17.77 -6.14 14.28
CA GLU A 230 -18.34 -5.04 15.07
C GLU A 230 -18.97 -3.96 14.17
N TYR A 231 -18.29 -3.59 13.08
CA TYR A 231 -18.77 -2.54 12.17
C TYR A 231 -20.01 -2.96 11.37
N GLN A 232 -20.07 -4.21 10.92
CA GLN A 232 -21.26 -4.76 10.27
C GLN A 232 -22.45 -4.78 11.24
N THR A 233 -22.19 -5.08 12.52
CA THR A 233 -23.21 -5.04 13.58
C THR A 233 -23.68 -3.60 13.85
N VAL A 234 -22.77 -2.63 13.92
CA VAL A 234 -23.09 -1.20 14.10
C VAL A 234 -23.84 -0.64 12.89
N ALA A 235 -23.47 -1.02 11.66
CA ALA A 235 -24.18 -0.65 10.44
C ALA A 235 -25.59 -1.26 10.38
N ALA A 236 -25.75 -2.51 10.78
CA ALA A 236 -27.06 -3.16 10.88
C ALA A 236 -27.96 -2.48 11.93
N VAL A 237 -27.39 -2.08 13.08
CA VAL A 237 -28.09 -1.27 14.08
C VAL A 237 -28.48 0.08 13.48
N GLN A 238 -27.60 0.76 12.76
CA GLN A 238 -27.91 2.03 12.12
C GLN A 238 -29.07 1.93 11.12
N GLU A 239 -29.06 0.91 10.26
CA GLU A 239 -30.13 0.65 9.29
C GLU A 239 -31.46 0.36 9.98
N THR A 240 -31.42 -0.28 11.15
CA THR A 240 -32.61 -0.59 11.96
C THR A 240 -33.19 0.65 12.65
N TYR A 241 -32.37 1.63 13.02
CA TYR A 241 -32.80 2.78 13.85
C TYR A 241 -32.84 4.12 13.11
N GLU A 242 -32.45 4.20 11.83
CA GLU A 242 -32.50 5.40 10.97
C GLU A 242 -31.89 6.69 11.56
N THR A 243 -30.93 6.58 12.47
CA THR A 243 -30.32 7.75 13.15
C THR A 243 -28.93 8.11 12.58
N THR A 244 -28.62 9.41 12.58
CA THR A 244 -27.37 9.98 12.05
C THR A 244 -26.21 10.00 13.06
N ASN A 245 -26.49 9.79 14.34
CA ASN A 245 -25.51 9.61 15.41
C ASN A 245 -26.22 8.81 16.50
N PHE A 246 -25.58 7.80 17.06
CA PHE A 246 -26.15 7.06 18.19
C PHE A 246 -25.06 6.62 19.16
N SER A 247 -25.44 6.50 20.43
CA SER A 247 -24.58 5.96 21.46
C SER A 247 -25.32 4.88 22.23
N PHE A 248 -24.60 3.82 22.58
CA PHE A 248 -25.13 2.75 23.41
C PHE A 248 -24.06 2.32 24.42
N SER A 249 -24.53 1.75 25.54
CA SER A 249 -23.63 1.24 26.57
C SER A 249 -23.58 -0.27 26.48
N LEU A 250 -22.38 -0.82 26.35
CA LEU A 250 -22.15 -2.27 26.31
C LEU A 250 -21.06 -2.61 27.34
N LEU A 251 -21.37 -3.50 28.29
CA LEU A 251 -20.44 -3.92 29.35
C LEU A 251 -19.81 -2.73 30.12
N GLY A 252 -20.60 -1.70 30.41
CA GLY A 252 -20.13 -0.50 31.12
C GLY A 252 -19.30 0.48 30.26
N LYS A 253 -19.10 0.20 28.97
CA LYS A 253 -18.39 1.10 28.04
C LYS A 253 -19.39 1.83 27.14
N LYS A 254 -19.31 3.16 27.10
CA LYS A 254 -20.10 3.99 26.18
C LYS A 254 -19.45 3.94 24.79
N ILE A 255 -20.23 3.50 23.80
CA ILE A 255 -19.84 3.46 22.39
C ILE A 255 -20.60 4.58 21.68
N VAL A 256 -19.87 5.39 20.90
CA VAL A 256 -20.40 6.53 20.15
C VAL A 256 -20.05 6.36 18.68
N TYR A 257 -21.05 6.49 17.81
CA TYR A 257 -20.89 6.45 16.37
C TYR A 257 -21.06 7.85 15.77
N LEU A 258 -20.07 8.32 15.03
CA LEU A 258 -20.03 9.69 14.48
C LEU A 258 -19.99 9.70 12.96
N GLU A 259 -20.78 10.57 12.36
CA GLU A 259 -20.99 10.59 10.91
C GLU A 259 -20.81 11.95 10.25
N THR A 260 -20.50 13.01 10.99
CA THR A 260 -20.27 14.33 10.39
C THR A 260 -18.79 14.73 10.45
N ALA A 261 -18.35 15.50 9.44
CA ALA A 261 -16.96 15.96 9.35
C ALA A 261 -16.51 16.75 10.59
N ALA A 262 -17.37 17.65 11.07
CA ALA A 262 -17.06 18.54 12.19
C ALA A 262 -16.91 17.77 13.52
N GLU A 263 -17.74 16.75 13.75
CA GLU A 263 -17.64 15.89 14.94
C GLU A 263 -16.37 15.04 14.92
N ILE A 264 -16.07 14.41 13.78
CA ILE A 264 -14.88 13.58 13.62
C ILE A 264 -13.61 14.43 13.80
N GLU A 265 -13.56 15.62 13.20
CA GLU A 265 -12.46 16.57 13.36
C GLU A 265 -12.28 17.01 14.82
N THR A 266 -13.38 17.22 15.54
CA THR A 266 -13.35 17.54 16.97
C THR A 266 -12.69 16.43 17.78
N ILE A 267 -12.98 15.16 17.47
CA ILE A 267 -12.36 14.01 18.16
C ILE A 267 -10.88 13.82 17.78
N LEU A 268 -10.50 14.06 16.53
CA LEU A 268 -9.11 13.99 16.07
C LEU A 268 -8.23 15.09 16.69
N ARG A 269 -8.80 16.30 16.86
CA ARG A 269 -8.14 17.44 17.52
C ARG A 269 -8.07 17.27 19.04
N ALA A 270 -9.08 16.64 19.65
CA ALA A 270 -9.07 16.30 21.07
C ALA A 270 -8.00 15.26 21.43
N ARG A 271 -7.72 15.07 22.73
CA ARG A 271 -6.82 14.02 23.26
C ARG A 271 -7.46 12.63 23.17
N SER A 272 -7.70 12.17 21.94
CA SER A 272 -8.22 10.84 21.65
C SER A 272 -7.10 9.91 21.18
N SER A 273 -7.24 8.60 21.38
CA SER A 273 -6.20 7.61 21.03
C SER A 273 -5.80 7.72 19.56
N LEU A 274 -6.76 7.89 18.66
CA LEU A 274 -6.49 8.06 17.24
C LEU A 274 -5.83 9.41 16.93
N GLY A 275 -6.27 10.50 17.56
CA GLY A 275 -5.66 11.81 17.40
C GLY A 275 -4.21 11.85 17.89
N HIS A 276 -3.91 11.10 18.96
CA HIS A 276 -2.56 10.86 19.45
C HIS A 276 -1.78 9.98 18.49
N VAL A 277 -2.28 8.80 18.10
CA VAL A 277 -1.60 7.89 17.16
C VAL A 277 -1.26 8.60 15.85
N TYR A 278 -2.17 9.41 15.30
CA TYR A 278 -1.89 10.20 14.10
C TYR A 278 -0.77 11.23 14.32
N ARG A 279 -0.81 11.99 15.42
CA ARG A 279 0.27 12.93 15.79
C ARG A 279 1.59 12.21 16.01
N HIS A 280 1.59 11.09 16.72
CA HIS A 280 2.76 10.26 16.95
C HIS A 280 3.30 9.67 15.65
N PHE A 281 2.45 9.26 14.72
CA PHE A 281 2.85 8.77 13.41
C PHE A 281 3.53 9.87 12.58
N SER A 282 2.93 11.06 12.47
CA SER A 282 3.56 12.20 11.79
C SER A 282 4.86 12.65 12.46
N MET A 283 4.89 12.66 13.80
CA MET A 283 6.10 12.97 14.57
C MET A 283 7.19 11.91 14.39
N ALA A 284 6.83 10.63 14.36
CA ALA A 284 7.77 9.52 14.15
C ALA A 284 8.30 9.47 12.71
N ALA A 285 7.46 9.79 11.73
CA ALA A 285 7.90 10.06 10.36
C ALA A 285 8.73 11.36 10.23
N GLY A 286 8.82 12.15 11.30
CA GLY A 286 9.54 13.41 11.33
C GLY A 286 9.02 14.42 10.30
N LEU A 287 7.72 14.41 10.01
CA LEU A 287 7.08 15.32 9.06
C LEU A 287 7.03 16.72 9.69
N LYS A 288 7.62 17.71 9.00
CA LYS A 288 7.67 19.11 9.41
C LYS A 288 6.74 20.00 8.57
N HIS A 289 6.42 19.55 7.36
CA HIS A 289 5.80 20.35 6.31
C HIS A 289 4.65 19.62 5.60
N ASP A 290 3.78 18.96 6.37
CA ASP A 290 2.63 18.23 5.81
C ASP A 290 1.39 19.16 5.58
N PHE A 291 0.40 18.66 4.82
CA PHE A 291 -0.82 19.38 4.48
C PHE A 291 -1.75 19.71 5.67
N VAL A 292 -1.53 19.11 6.83
CA VAL A 292 -2.40 19.10 8.02
C VAL A 292 -1.80 19.87 9.20
N ALA A 293 -0.48 19.83 9.36
CA ALA A 293 0.29 20.41 10.46
C ALA A 293 0.63 21.89 10.24
N THR A 294 0.39 22.41 9.03
CA THR A 294 0.69 23.80 8.69
C THR A 294 -0.54 24.68 8.96
N ASP A 295 -0.51 25.39 10.10
CA ASP A 295 -1.55 26.30 10.60
C ASP A 295 -2.23 27.13 9.48
N SER A 296 -3.53 26.92 9.26
CA SER A 296 -4.33 27.48 8.16
C SER A 296 -4.72 28.96 8.36
N HIS A 297 -4.09 29.64 9.32
CA HIS A 297 -4.43 31.01 9.67
C HIS A 297 -3.98 32.00 8.57
N ASN A 298 -4.96 32.74 8.06
CA ASN A 298 -4.91 33.79 7.05
C ASN A 298 -4.46 33.35 5.62
N PRO A 299 -5.40 33.02 4.71
CA PRO A 299 -5.09 32.63 3.33
C PRO A 299 -4.55 33.77 2.45
N ALA A 300 -4.57 35.02 2.92
CA ALA A 300 -4.25 36.18 2.12
C ALA A 300 -2.73 36.39 1.88
N SER A 301 -1.84 35.91 2.75
CA SER A 301 -0.40 36.22 2.70
C SER A 301 0.51 35.00 2.84
N TYR A 302 1.66 35.00 2.15
CA TYR A 302 2.75 34.02 2.32
C TYR A 302 3.59 34.27 3.58
N ARG A 303 3.37 35.40 4.26
CA ARG A 303 3.89 35.68 5.59
C ARG A 303 2.73 35.86 6.57
N ARG A 304 2.82 35.19 7.72
CA ARG A 304 1.89 35.34 8.84
C ARG A 304 2.13 36.68 9.54
N GLU A 305 1.19 37.04 10.43
CA GLU A 305 1.24 38.28 11.21
C GLU A 305 2.47 38.35 12.15
N ASP A 306 3.03 37.20 12.53
CA ASP A 306 4.24 37.04 13.33
C ASP A 306 5.54 37.06 12.51
N GLY A 307 5.46 37.26 11.19
CA GLY A 307 6.59 37.28 10.26
C GLY A 307 7.05 35.91 9.76
N GLN A 308 6.50 34.81 10.27
CA GLN A 308 6.83 33.45 9.79
C GLN A 308 6.23 33.17 8.41
N ILE A 309 6.85 32.25 7.68
CA ILE A 309 6.38 31.83 6.35
C ILE A 309 5.13 30.97 6.48
N ASN A 310 4.10 31.31 5.71
CA ASN A 310 2.90 30.50 5.55
C ASN A 310 3.19 29.32 4.63
N THR A 311 3.78 28.27 5.20
CA THR A 311 4.17 27.03 4.52
C THR A 311 2.98 26.31 3.89
N TRP A 312 1.79 26.38 4.51
CA TRP A 312 0.56 25.82 3.95
C TRP A 312 0.24 26.44 2.58
N LYS A 313 0.19 27.78 2.52
CA LYS A 313 -0.10 28.52 1.28
C LYS A 313 0.95 28.26 0.21
N LEU A 314 2.22 28.20 0.61
CA LEU A 314 3.35 27.90 -0.28
C LEU A 314 3.21 26.52 -0.93
N ILE A 315 3.01 25.47 -0.12
CA ILE A 315 2.82 24.09 -0.57
C ILE A 315 1.60 23.98 -1.47
N HIS A 316 0.47 24.57 -1.06
CA HIS A 316 -0.79 24.50 -1.80
C HIS A 316 -0.68 25.12 -3.20
N ASN A 317 -0.07 26.30 -3.29
CA ASN A 317 0.11 26.98 -4.58
C ASN A 317 1.14 26.28 -5.46
N ALA A 318 2.26 25.81 -4.88
CA ALA A 318 3.25 25.05 -5.63
C ALA A 318 2.67 23.73 -6.18
N PHE A 319 1.85 23.04 -5.41
CA PHE A 319 1.18 21.82 -5.85
C PHE A 319 0.17 22.13 -6.97
N GLY A 320 -0.64 23.18 -6.79
CA GLY A 320 -1.56 23.65 -7.83
C GLY A 320 -0.85 23.98 -9.14
N MET A 321 0.34 24.60 -9.07
CA MET A 321 1.20 24.84 -10.23
C MET A 321 1.73 23.54 -10.86
N ALA A 322 2.11 22.55 -10.04
CA ALA A 322 2.66 21.27 -10.50
C ALA A 322 1.62 20.40 -11.23
N VAL A 323 0.35 20.42 -10.78
CA VAL A 323 -0.76 19.64 -11.37
C VAL A 323 -1.45 20.36 -12.52
N LYS A 324 -1.23 21.67 -12.67
CA LYS A 324 -1.87 22.47 -13.72
C LYS A 324 -1.53 21.93 -15.11
N GLY A 325 -2.53 21.38 -15.80
CA GLY A 325 -2.38 20.80 -17.14
C GLY A 325 -2.00 19.32 -17.17
N ASP A 326 -2.02 18.62 -16.02
CA ASP A 326 -1.60 17.21 -15.93
C ASP A 326 -2.56 16.21 -16.55
N LYS A 327 -3.78 16.62 -16.92
CA LYS A 327 -4.82 15.72 -17.45
C LYS A 327 -4.26 14.78 -18.53
N ALA A 328 -3.67 15.34 -19.59
CA ALA A 328 -3.13 14.54 -20.70
C ALA A 328 -1.99 13.59 -20.28
N ARG A 329 -1.21 13.96 -19.27
CA ARG A 329 -0.13 13.13 -18.73
C ARG A 329 -0.70 11.96 -17.92
N ILE A 330 -1.64 12.25 -17.02
CA ILE A 330 -2.31 11.25 -16.19
C ILE A 330 -3.02 10.23 -17.09
N GLU A 331 -3.77 10.70 -18.08
CA GLU A 331 -4.44 9.86 -19.08
C GLU A 331 -3.43 8.97 -19.82
N HIS A 332 -2.33 9.55 -20.31
CA HIS A 332 -1.28 8.79 -20.99
C HIS A 332 -0.62 7.72 -20.12
N LEU A 333 -0.31 8.03 -18.86
CA LEU A 333 0.31 7.07 -17.94
C LEU A 333 -0.67 5.96 -17.55
N ILE A 334 -1.95 6.27 -17.35
CA ILE A 334 -2.99 5.25 -17.17
C ILE A 334 -2.97 4.30 -18.36
N ASP A 335 -2.93 4.81 -19.59
CA ASP A 335 -2.94 3.99 -20.79
C ASP A 335 -1.75 3.02 -20.85
N VAL A 336 -0.54 3.53 -20.63
CA VAL A 336 0.70 2.75 -20.65
C VAL A 336 0.67 1.64 -19.60
N HIS A 337 0.40 2.01 -18.35
CA HIS A 337 0.48 1.06 -17.24
C HIS A 337 -0.67 0.05 -17.27
N LEU A 338 -1.86 0.46 -17.70
CA LEU A 338 -3.01 -0.44 -17.87
C LEU A 338 -2.73 -1.48 -18.96
N ASP A 339 -2.15 -1.06 -20.09
CA ASP A 339 -1.78 -1.99 -21.17
C ASP A 339 -0.72 -3.01 -20.71
N GLN A 340 0.28 -2.56 -19.95
CA GLN A 340 1.37 -3.40 -19.47
C GLN A 340 0.99 -4.37 -18.36
N THR A 341 -0.03 -4.05 -17.57
CA THR A 341 -0.40 -4.85 -16.38
C THR A 341 -1.72 -5.59 -16.57
N PHE A 342 -2.80 -4.90 -16.93
CA PHE A 342 -4.13 -5.50 -17.12
C PHE A 342 -4.24 -6.27 -18.43
N LEU A 343 -3.64 -5.75 -19.51
CA LEU A 343 -3.88 -6.24 -20.86
C LEU A 343 -2.71 -7.04 -21.46
N ALA A 344 -1.63 -7.23 -20.71
CA ALA A 344 -0.49 -8.04 -21.14
C ALA A 344 -0.86 -9.53 -21.27
N GLU A 345 -1.62 -10.04 -20.30
CA GLU A 345 -2.00 -11.46 -20.20
C GLU A 345 -3.52 -11.63 -20.29
N LYS A 346 -4.00 -12.64 -21.03
CA LYS A 346 -5.45 -12.90 -21.21
C LYS A 346 -6.15 -13.36 -19.91
N THR A 347 -5.39 -13.72 -18.90
CA THR A 347 -5.90 -14.17 -17.61
C THR A 347 -4.99 -13.64 -16.54
N PHE A 348 -5.56 -13.05 -15.50
CA PHE A 348 -4.82 -12.45 -14.42
C PHE A 348 -5.59 -12.57 -13.09
N GLU A 349 -4.89 -12.40 -11.99
CA GLU A 349 -5.49 -12.29 -10.65
C GLU A 349 -5.75 -10.81 -10.37
N LEU A 350 -7.00 -10.45 -10.12
CA LEU A 350 -7.46 -9.06 -10.09
C LEU A 350 -6.71 -8.23 -9.04
N ASP A 351 -6.57 -8.74 -7.82
CA ASP A 351 -5.92 -8.05 -6.69
C ASP A 351 -4.47 -7.71 -7.01
N THR A 352 -3.66 -8.73 -7.31
CA THR A 352 -2.23 -8.56 -7.63
C THR A 352 -2.01 -7.70 -8.87
N THR A 353 -2.87 -7.83 -9.89
CA THR A 353 -2.72 -7.06 -11.14
C THR A 353 -3.10 -5.61 -10.94
N PHE A 354 -4.15 -5.37 -10.14
CA PHE A 354 -4.60 -4.03 -9.79
C PHE A 354 -3.57 -3.30 -8.94
N ASP A 355 -3.04 -3.94 -7.90
CA ASP A 355 -1.98 -3.33 -7.06
C ASP A 355 -0.70 -3.05 -7.88
N ARG A 356 -0.30 -3.97 -8.76
CA ARG A 356 0.84 -3.74 -9.67
C ARG A 356 0.60 -2.58 -10.62
N PHE A 357 -0.59 -2.45 -11.20
CA PHE A 357 -0.97 -1.31 -12.04
C PHE A 357 -0.85 0.00 -11.27
N PHE A 358 -1.43 0.07 -10.07
CA PHE A 358 -1.41 1.27 -9.23
C PHE A 358 0.03 1.64 -8.85
N CYS A 359 0.82 0.69 -8.34
CA CYS A 359 2.21 0.93 -7.96
C CYS A 359 3.06 1.38 -9.17
N SER A 360 2.85 0.80 -10.35
CA SER A 360 3.60 1.18 -11.55
C SER A 360 3.23 2.57 -12.04
N PHE A 361 1.93 2.89 -12.07
CA PHE A 361 1.44 4.22 -12.41
C PHE A 361 2.01 5.28 -11.46
N TRP A 362 1.92 5.05 -10.14
CA TRP A 362 2.32 6.05 -9.14
C TRP A 362 3.82 6.25 -9.09
N SER A 363 4.60 5.17 -9.24
CA SER A 363 6.06 5.27 -9.35
C SER A 363 6.45 6.19 -10.52
N ASP A 364 5.85 5.98 -11.69
CA ASP A 364 6.16 6.76 -12.90
C ASP A 364 5.58 8.19 -12.85
N TYR A 365 4.38 8.38 -12.30
CA TYR A 365 3.82 9.71 -12.14
C TYR A 365 4.64 10.57 -11.17
N LEU A 366 4.99 10.01 -9.99
CA LEU A 366 5.69 10.73 -8.93
C LEU A 366 7.17 10.95 -9.27
N PHE A 367 7.85 9.92 -9.79
CA PHE A 367 9.31 9.92 -9.93
C PHE A 367 9.79 9.73 -11.38
N GLY A 368 8.94 9.23 -12.27
CA GLY A 368 9.31 8.82 -13.62
C GLY A 368 9.92 7.43 -13.68
N SER A 369 10.41 7.05 -14.86
CA SER A 369 10.89 5.69 -15.17
C SER A 369 12.17 5.25 -14.45
N THR A 370 12.78 6.10 -13.62
CA THR A 370 14.01 5.79 -12.88
C THR A 370 13.76 5.04 -11.57
N VAL A 371 12.57 5.15 -11.00
CA VAL A 371 12.16 4.39 -9.82
C VAL A 371 11.37 3.18 -10.28
N SER A 372 11.84 1.98 -9.91
CA SER A 372 11.16 0.75 -10.29
C SER A 372 9.84 0.60 -9.53
N PRO A 373 8.77 0.09 -10.16
CA PRO A 373 7.50 -0.19 -9.49
C PRO A 373 7.66 -1.10 -8.27
N GLN A 374 8.59 -2.06 -8.34
CA GLN A 374 8.88 -2.99 -7.24
C GLN A 374 9.44 -2.26 -6.02
N SER A 375 10.41 -1.35 -6.21
CA SER A 375 10.99 -0.59 -5.10
C SER A 375 10.00 0.40 -4.50
N TYR A 376 9.14 1.00 -5.33
CA TYR A 376 8.00 1.79 -4.87
C TYR A 376 7.03 0.96 -4.02
N MET A 377 6.63 -0.21 -4.50
CA MET A 377 5.72 -1.13 -3.82
C MET A 377 6.27 -1.59 -2.48
N GLU A 378 7.53 -2.02 -2.42
CA GLU A 378 8.19 -2.41 -1.15
C GLU A 378 8.22 -1.27 -0.13
N ASN A 379 8.50 -0.05 -0.59
CA ASN A 379 8.50 1.12 0.28
C ASN A 379 7.08 1.47 0.76
N ARG A 380 6.08 1.40 -0.14
CA ARG A 380 4.66 1.57 0.21
C ARG A 380 4.22 0.50 1.20
N GLU A 381 4.54 -0.77 0.99
CA GLU A 381 4.19 -1.86 1.90
C GLU A 381 4.81 -1.69 3.29
N ALA A 382 6.06 -1.22 3.37
CA ALA A 382 6.70 -0.91 4.65
C ALA A 382 5.94 0.20 5.39
N ILE A 383 5.61 1.29 4.70
CA ILE A 383 4.82 2.40 5.26
C ILE A 383 3.42 1.92 5.71
N LEU A 384 2.74 1.12 4.89
CA LEU A 384 1.42 0.57 5.22
C LEU A 384 1.46 -0.46 6.33
N ALA A 385 2.55 -1.25 6.45
CA ALA A 385 2.74 -2.18 7.55
C ALA A 385 2.86 -1.44 8.88
N VAL A 386 3.68 -0.38 8.91
CA VAL A 386 3.78 0.51 10.08
C VAL A 386 2.41 1.11 10.39
N MET A 387 1.72 1.68 9.40
CA MET A 387 0.37 2.23 9.58
C MET A 387 -0.59 1.17 10.16
N ARG A 388 -0.60 -0.04 9.62
CA ARG A 388 -1.45 -1.13 10.14
C ARG A 388 -1.16 -1.43 11.61
N GLN A 389 0.11 -1.46 12.00
CA GLN A 389 0.50 -1.65 13.40
C GLN A 389 0.01 -0.49 14.27
N CYS A 390 0.19 0.76 13.83
CA CYS A 390 -0.17 1.97 14.55
C CYS A 390 -1.69 2.09 14.80
N PHE A 391 -2.50 1.81 13.77
CA PHE A 391 -3.94 2.08 13.80
C PHE A 391 -4.81 0.88 14.23
N TYR A 392 -4.35 -0.37 14.03
CA TYR A 392 -5.22 -1.55 14.16
C TYR A 392 -4.85 -2.51 15.28
N SER A 393 -3.58 -2.61 15.68
CA SER A 393 -3.22 -3.59 16.71
C SER A 393 -3.72 -3.14 18.10
N ASN A 394 -4.54 -4.01 18.71
CA ASN A 394 -5.13 -3.79 20.03
C ASN A 394 -4.07 -3.69 21.14
N ASN A 395 -2.90 -4.31 20.93
CA ASN A 395 -1.77 -4.22 21.86
C ASN A 395 -1.29 -2.77 22.03
N TYR A 396 -1.35 -1.96 20.96
CA TYR A 396 -0.88 -0.57 20.99
C TYR A 396 -1.94 0.42 21.49
N LYS A 397 -3.23 0.10 21.33
CA LYS A 397 -4.36 0.88 21.88
C LYS A 397 -4.45 0.82 23.42
N ALA A 398 -3.76 -0.14 24.02
CA ALA A 398 -3.66 -0.33 25.47
C ALA A 398 -2.38 0.28 26.08
N LEU A 399 -1.46 0.79 25.26
CA LEU A 399 -0.24 1.44 25.74
C LEU A 399 -0.55 2.84 26.28
N ASP A 400 0.11 3.20 27.38
CA ASP A 400 0.07 4.55 27.93
C ASP A 400 0.56 5.55 26.85
N PRO A 401 -0.23 6.57 26.49
CA PRO A 401 0.18 7.61 25.54
C PRO A 401 1.43 8.38 26.01
N THR A 402 1.75 8.29 27.31
CA THR A 402 2.92 8.89 27.94
C THR A 402 3.83 7.81 28.53
N GLY A 403 5.14 7.88 28.24
CA GLY A 403 6.13 6.95 28.82
C GLY A 403 6.86 6.07 27.82
N LEU A 404 7.58 5.07 28.35
CA LEU A 404 8.64 4.34 27.64
C LEU A 404 8.13 3.44 26.51
N SER A 405 6.89 2.95 26.60
CA SER A 405 6.22 2.16 25.55
C SER A 405 5.92 3.03 24.32
N SER A 406 5.46 4.27 24.53
CA SER A 406 5.30 5.29 23.48
C SER A 406 6.65 5.70 22.90
N LEU A 407 7.71 5.73 23.72
CA LEU A 407 9.06 6.10 23.30
C LEU A 407 9.74 5.00 22.46
N LEU A 408 9.67 3.72 22.86
CA LEU A 408 10.11 2.59 22.04
C LEU A 408 9.30 2.43 20.76
N TYR A 409 7.98 2.57 20.85
CA TYR A 409 7.10 2.58 19.70
C TYR A 409 7.53 3.70 18.76
N SER A 410 7.70 4.92 19.27
CA SER A 410 8.22 6.03 18.47
C SER A 410 9.57 5.69 17.89
N TYR A 411 10.46 4.97 18.58
CA TYR A 411 11.79 4.63 18.05
C TYR A 411 11.72 3.60 16.91
N THR A 412 11.00 2.49 17.07
CA THR A 412 10.87 1.46 16.03
C THR A 412 10.10 2.00 14.82
N VAL A 413 8.96 2.64 15.08
CA VAL A 413 8.17 3.32 14.04
C VAL A 413 8.98 4.44 13.39
N SER A 414 9.76 5.22 14.15
CA SER A 414 10.63 6.24 13.59
C SER A 414 11.74 5.64 12.76
N ASN A 415 12.32 4.49 13.12
CA ASN A 415 13.37 3.88 12.33
C ASN A 415 12.85 3.35 11.00
N GLU A 416 11.73 2.62 11.00
CA GLU A 416 11.09 2.12 9.78
C GLU A 416 10.59 3.27 8.89
N LEU A 417 9.95 4.29 9.47
CA LEU A 417 9.49 5.46 8.72
C LEU A 417 10.64 6.35 8.27
N LYS A 418 11.74 6.45 9.04
CA LYS A 418 12.95 7.16 8.63
C LYS A 418 13.61 6.45 7.46
N GLU A 419 13.74 5.13 7.48
CA GLU A 419 14.25 4.38 6.33
C GLU A 419 13.36 4.59 5.10
N ALA A 420 12.03 4.53 5.27
CA ALA A 420 11.09 4.77 4.19
C ALA A 420 11.17 6.20 3.63
N LYS A 421 11.39 7.19 4.50
CA LYS A 421 11.57 8.60 4.14
C LYS A 421 12.90 8.85 3.42
N GLU A 422 13.98 8.21 3.87
CA GLU A 422 15.28 8.27 3.16
C GLU A 422 15.19 7.60 1.78
N LYS A 423 14.44 6.50 1.65
CA LYS A 423 14.11 5.92 0.34
C LYS A 423 13.33 6.89 -0.55
N ILE A 424 12.33 7.60 -0.01
CA ILE A 424 11.61 8.65 -0.76
C ILE A 424 12.56 9.79 -1.18
N LYS A 425 13.46 10.25 -0.31
CA LYS A 425 14.48 11.25 -0.67
C LYS A 425 15.39 10.77 -1.79
N SER A 426 15.78 9.49 -1.76
CA SER A 426 16.53 8.85 -2.85
C SER A 426 15.71 8.80 -4.14
N PHE A 427 14.43 8.43 -4.09
CA PHE A 427 13.52 8.45 -5.24
C PHE A 427 13.39 9.85 -5.84
N ILE A 428 13.21 10.87 -5.00
CA ILE A 428 13.15 12.27 -5.45
C ILE A 428 14.47 12.67 -6.10
N SER A 429 15.61 12.30 -5.53
CA SER A 429 16.93 12.66 -6.09
C SER A 429 17.19 11.99 -7.45
N ASN A 430 16.68 10.79 -7.65
CA ASN A 430 16.80 10.03 -8.89
C ASN A 430 15.67 10.30 -9.90
N SER A 431 14.67 11.09 -9.52
CA SER A 431 13.48 11.30 -10.35
C SER A 431 13.78 12.08 -11.63
N THR A 432 13.02 11.78 -12.67
CA THR A 432 13.17 12.45 -13.97
C THR A 432 12.69 13.90 -13.89
N ALA A 433 13.26 14.78 -14.71
CA ALA A 433 12.90 16.21 -14.75
C ALA A 433 11.41 16.46 -15.06
N THR A 434 10.75 15.52 -15.73
CA THR A 434 9.33 15.62 -16.08
C THR A 434 8.42 15.11 -14.96
N SER A 435 8.93 14.41 -13.95
CA SER A 435 8.14 13.82 -12.86
C SER A 435 7.35 14.86 -12.06
N PHE A 436 6.30 14.41 -11.36
CA PHE A 436 5.55 15.31 -10.47
C PHE A 436 6.46 15.91 -9.40
N THR A 437 7.34 15.13 -8.78
CA THR A 437 8.21 15.59 -7.70
C THR A 437 9.17 16.69 -8.12
N GLN A 438 9.79 16.59 -9.30
CA GLN A 438 10.66 17.66 -9.81
C GLN A 438 9.90 18.92 -10.17
N ARG A 439 8.69 18.79 -10.73
CA ARG A 439 7.84 19.96 -11.04
C ARG A 439 7.32 20.64 -9.79
N PHE A 440 6.94 19.87 -8.78
CA PHE A 440 6.55 20.39 -7.48
C PHE A 440 7.70 21.12 -6.80
N LYS A 441 8.91 20.54 -6.83
CA LYS A 441 10.13 21.22 -6.37
C LYS A 441 10.39 22.53 -7.13
N ALA A 442 10.27 22.51 -8.46
CA ALA A 442 10.46 23.71 -9.28
C ALA A 442 9.43 24.80 -8.96
N ALA A 443 8.17 24.44 -8.71
CA ALA A 443 7.13 25.36 -8.31
C ALA A 443 7.41 25.97 -6.92
N LEU A 444 7.88 25.16 -5.96
CA LEU A 444 8.32 25.65 -4.65
C LEU A 444 9.48 26.65 -4.76
N ARG A 445 10.49 26.34 -5.59
CA ARG A 445 11.60 27.26 -5.88
C ARG A 445 11.11 28.58 -6.49
N GLN A 446 10.24 28.49 -7.48
CA GLN A 446 9.69 29.67 -8.15
C GLN A 446 8.94 30.57 -7.16
N LEU A 447 8.12 30.00 -6.28
CA LEU A 447 7.40 30.78 -5.26
C LEU A 447 8.33 31.33 -4.18
N ASN A 448 9.36 30.56 -3.78
CA ASN A 448 10.38 31.02 -2.84
C ASN A 448 11.12 32.27 -3.36
N GLU A 449 11.45 32.27 -4.65
CA GLU A 449 12.09 33.41 -5.33
C GLU A 449 11.13 34.58 -5.55
N SER A 450 9.93 34.34 -6.08
CA SER A 450 9.00 35.41 -6.43
C SER A 450 8.44 36.15 -5.21
N GLU A 451 8.28 35.44 -4.10
CA GLU A 451 7.75 35.99 -2.85
C GLU A 451 8.85 36.39 -1.85
N GLY A 452 10.13 36.24 -2.21
CA GLY A 452 11.27 36.60 -1.38
C GLY A 452 11.24 35.91 0.00
N LEU A 453 11.03 34.60 0.02
CA LEU A 453 10.86 33.83 1.27
C LEU A 453 12.20 33.34 1.85
N GLU A 454 13.29 33.39 1.09
CA GLU A 454 14.65 33.06 1.52
C GLU A 454 14.81 31.63 2.11
N LEU A 455 13.98 30.69 1.70
CA LEU A 455 14.09 29.28 2.11
C LEU A 455 15.30 28.62 1.45
N SER A 456 16.01 27.79 2.23
CA SER A 456 17.13 26.99 1.72
C SER A 456 16.67 25.84 0.83
N GLU A 457 17.55 25.36 -0.04
CA GLU A 457 17.28 24.18 -0.88
C GLU A 457 16.98 22.92 -0.07
N ASP A 458 17.64 22.74 1.07
CA ASP A 458 17.38 21.61 1.96
C ASP A 458 15.97 21.69 2.55
N THR A 459 15.51 22.88 2.90
CA THR A 459 14.13 23.10 3.36
C THR A 459 13.12 22.80 2.28
N LEU A 460 13.37 23.22 1.03
CA LEU A 460 12.48 22.89 -0.09
C LEU A 460 12.47 21.39 -0.38
N MET A 461 13.60 20.70 -0.26
CA MET A 461 13.68 19.25 -0.41
C MET A 461 12.93 18.50 0.70
N ASP A 462 13.07 18.94 1.95
CA ASP A 462 12.29 18.38 3.07
C ASP A 462 10.79 18.61 2.86
N MET A 463 10.38 19.79 2.36
CA MET A 463 8.98 20.04 1.98
C MET A 463 8.50 19.08 0.90
N VAL A 464 9.27 18.84 -0.16
CA VAL A 464 8.90 17.86 -1.20
C VAL A 464 8.79 16.47 -0.61
N ALA A 465 9.78 16.02 0.17
CA ALA A 465 9.79 14.69 0.76
C ALA A 465 8.60 14.44 1.71
N ASP A 466 8.28 15.41 2.58
CA ASP A 466 7.15 15.31 3.50
C ASP A 466 5.81 15.22 2.75
N ASN A 467 5.62 16.03 1.71
CA ASN A 467 4.39 16.03 0.92
C ASN A 467 4.28 14.80 0.01
N VAL A 468 5.40 14.27 -0.50
CA VAL A 468 5.41 13.02 -1.26
C VAL A 468 5.14 11.81 -0.37
N PHE A 469 5.66 11.80 0.86
CA PHE A 469 5.32 10.80 1.86
C PHE A 469 3.80 10.73 2.09
N ASP A 470 3.13 11.89 2.17
CA ASP A 470 1.67 11.96 2.23
C ASP A 470 0.97 11.41 0.98
N LEU A 471 1.54 11.64 -0.21
CA LEU A 471 1.01 11.12 -1.48
C LEU A 471 1.14 9.60 -1.64
N PHE A 472 1.86 8.88 -0.76
CA PHE A 472 1.84 7.42 -0.77
C PHE A 472 0.54 6.84 -0.18
N PHE A 473 -0.22 7.62 0.61
CA PHE A 473 -1.46 7.16 1.26
C PHE A 473 -2.74 7.61 0.56
N GLU A 474 -2.72 8.78 -0.08
CA GLU A 474 -3.87 9.28 -0.87
C GLU A 474 -4.37 8.29 -1.95
N PRO A 475 -3.50 7.52 -2.64
CA PRO A 475 -3.90 6.53 -3.63
C PRO A 475 -4.72 5.37 -3.07
N ASP A 476 -4.50 4.97 -1.82
CA ASP A 476 -5.06 3.72 -1.27
C ASP A 476 -6.59 3.74 -1.23
N PHE A 477 -7.19 4.89 -0.93
CA PHE A 477 -8.65 5.01 -0.94
C PHE A 477 -9.19 4.92 -2.37
N LEU A 478 -8.56 5.64 -3.30
CA LEU A 478 -8.94 5.59 -4.71
C LEU A 478 -8.80 4.17 -5.25
N GLU A 479 -7.68 3.52 -4.95
CA GLU A 479 -7.39 2.13 -5.27
C GLU A 479 -8.49 1.21 -4.74
N ASN A 480 -8.82 1.27 -3.44
CA ASN A 480 -9.87 0.42 -2.85
C ASN A 480 -11.26 0.64 -3.49
N VAL A 481 -11.68 1.89 -3.70
CA VAL A 481 -12.98 2.18 -4.35
C VAL A 481 -13.01 1.68 -5.78
N MET A 482 -11.92 1.90 -6.52
CA MET A 482 -11.81 1.50 -7.92
C MET A 482 -11.73 -0.02 -8.03
N TYR A 483 -11.03 -0.68 -7.12
CA TYR A 483 -10.96 -2.14 -6.99
C TYR A 483 -12.35 -2.72 -6.77
N GLU A 484 -13.06 -2.24 -5.75
CA GLU A 484 -14.41 -2.73 -5.43
C GLU A 484 -15.39 -2.47 -6.57
N THR A 485 -15.30 -1.28 -7.20
CA THR A 485 -16.13 -0.96 -8.37
C THR A 485 -15.86 -1.95 -9.52
N LEU A 486 -14.59 -2.27 -9.78
CA LEU A 486 -14.19 -3.21 -10.82
C LEU A 486 -14.59 -4.66 -10.48
N ALA A 487 -14.39 -5.08 -9.22
CA ALA A 487 -14.80 -6.37 -8.71
C ALA A 487 -16.32 -6.58 -8.86
N ILE A 488 -17.13 -5.60 -8.49
CA ILE A 488 -18.60 -5.64 -8.67
C ILE A 488 -18.95 -5.71 -10.15
N ALA A 489 -18.33 -4.88 -11.00
CA ALA A 489 -18.58 -4.91 -12.44
C ALA A 489 -18.29 -6.29 -13.05
N ILE A 490 -17.20 -6.92 -12.62
CA ILE A 490 -16.77 -8.25 -13.04
C ILE A 490 -17.73 -9.33 -12.52
N LYS A 491 -18.12 -9.25 -11.25
CA LYS A 491 -19.01 -10.22 -10.56
C LYS A 491 -20.43 -10.19 -11.10
N GLU A 492 -20.96 -9.00 -11.35
CA GLU A 492 -22.32 -8.78 -11.86
C GLU A 492 -22.40 -8.80 -13.39
N HIS A 493 -21.27 -9.00 -14.10
CA HIS A 493 -21.17 -8.92 -15.57
C HIS A 493 -21.77 -7.63 -16.14
N VAL A 494 -21.54 -6.51 -15.45
CA VAL A 494 -22.13 -5.22 -15.81
C VAL A 494 -21.40 -4.61 -16.99
N ASP A 495 -22.17 -4.18 -17.98
CA ASP A 495 -21.65 -3.39 -19.09
C ASP A 495 -21.43 -1.94 -18.65
N LEU A 496 -20.17 -1.59 -18.37
CA LEU A 496 -19.79 -0.24 -17.94
C LEU A 496 -20.07 0.86 -18.99
N ARG A 497 -20.51 0.49 -20.21
CA ARG A 497 -20.97 1.43 -21.26
C ARG A 497 -22.31 2.06 -20.96
N GLU A 498 -23.15 1.37 -20.20
CA GLU A 498 -24.45 1.88 -19.83
C GLU A 498 -24.29 2.87 -18.67
N GLY A 499 -24.42 4.17 -18.96
CA GLY A 499 -24.16 5.22 -17.96
C GLY A 499 -24.96 5.05 -16.66
N LYS A 500 -26.16 4.47 -16.71
CA LYS A 500 -26.98 4.12 -15.53
C LYS A 500 -26.36 2.98 -14.72
N GLU A 501 -25.99 1.88 -15.36
CA GLU A 501 -25.36 0.74 -14.68
C GLU A 501 -23.95 1.08 -14.18
N ARG A 502 -23.15 1.83 -14.95
CA ARG A 502 -21.86 2.38 -14.49
C ARG A 502 -22.02 3.24 -13.24
N SER A 503 -23.00 4.16 -13.24
CA SER A 503 -23.26 5.00 -12.06
C SER A 503 -23.72 4.17 -10.86
N LYS A 504 -24.50 3.11 -11.09
CA LYS A 504 -24.99 2.20 -10.06
C LYS A 504 -23.86 1.37 -9.46
N VAL A 505 -23.03 0.72 -10.28
CA VAL A 505 -21.87 -0.06 -9.83
C VAL A 505 -20.83 0.82 -9.16
N TYR A 506 -20.58 2.02 -9.67
CA TYR A 506 -19.72 2.99 -8.97
C TYR A 506 -20.32 3.39 -7.61
N SER A 507 -21.63 3.60 -7.53
CA SER A 507 -22.28 3.88 -6.25
C SER A 507 -22.20 2.68 -5.31
N GLN A 508 -22.27 1.46 -5.82
CA GLN A 508 -22.08 0.24 -5.03
C GLN A 508 -20.62 0.07 -4.59
N GLY A 509 -19.63 0.29 -5.46
CA GLY A 509 -18.21 0.26 -5.12
C GLY A 509 -17.83 1.37 -4.15
N MET A 510 -18.42 2.56 -4.27
CA MET A 510 -18.33 3.60 -3.25
C MET A 510 -19.01 3.19 -1.95
N LYS A 511 -20.04 2.34 -1.95
CA LYS A 511 -20.76 1.81 -0.77
C LYS A 511 -20.05 0.61 -0.10
N GLN A 512 -19.46 -0.28 -0.89
CA GLN A 512 -18.76 -1.49 -0.46
C GLN A 512 -17.27 -1.25 -0.23
N GLY A 513 -16.71 -0.23 -0.88
CA GLY A 513 -15.40 0.35 -0.63
C GLY A 513 -15.18 0.52 0.85
N TYR A 514 -14.31 -0.34 1.38
CA TYR A 514 -13.94 -0.32 2.77
C TYR A 514 -13.04 0.89 2.98
N LEU A 515 -13.59 1.90 3.64
CA LEU A 515 -12.74 2.86 4.33
C LEU A 515 -12.19 2.15 5.54
N PHE A 516 -10.86 2.16 5.67
CA PHE A 516 -10.12 1.91 6.90
C PHE A 516 -10.97 2.33 8.12
N PRO A 517 -11.66 1.39 8.79
CA PRO A 517 -12.58 1.75 9.86
C PRO A 517 -11.73 2.27 11.01
N MET A 518 -11.79 3.57 11.26
CA MET A 518 -10.99 4.19 12.29
C MET A 518 -11.81 4.20 13.59
N ARG A 519 -11.26 3.54 14.61
CA ARG A 519 -11.78 3.51 15.97
C ARG A 519 -10.84 4.31 16.85
N SER A 520 -11.40 5.17 17.69
CA SER A 520 -10.68 5.91 18.71
C SER A 520 -11.27 5.66 20.10
N ARG A 521 -10.53 6.03 21.12
CA ARG A 521 -10.97 6.12 22.50
C ARG A 521 -10.70 7.54 23.00
N ILE A 522 -11.64 8.12 23.73
CA ILE A 522 -11.38 9.39 24.44
C ILE A 522 -10.50 9.07 25.65
N LEU A 523 -9.31 9.67 25.76
CA LEU A 523 -8.32 9.23 26.74
C LEU A 523 -8.50 9.89 28.11
N GLU A 524 -8.56 11.23 28.14
CA GLU A 524 -8.37 11.98 29.40
C GLU A 524 -9.59 12.84 29.77
N GLU A 525 -10.06 13.70 28.86
CA GLU A 525 -11.15 14.64 29.13
C GLU A 525 -12.36 14.37 28.25
N ALA A 526 -13.55 14.71 28.75
CA ALA A 526 -14.76 14.64 27.95
C ALA A 526 -14.66 15.60 26.75
N VAL A 527 -15.06 15.13 25.56
CA VAL A 527 -15.01 15.91 24.33
C VAL A 527 -16.42 16.40 24.00
N THR A 528 -16.59 17.72 23.90
CA THR A 528 -17.85 18.32 23.47
C THR A 528 -17.85 18.46 21.95
N LEU A 529 -18.83 17.82 21.30
CA LEU A 529 -19.09 17.92 19.87
C LEU A 529 -19.73 19.28 19.51
N PRO A 530 -19.71 19.68 18.21
CA PRO A 530 -20.28 20.95 17.75
C PRO A 530 -21.77 21.15 18.04
N ASP A 531 -22.53 20.06 18.20
CA ASP A 531 -23.95 20.06 18.57
C ASP A 531 -24.21 20.21 20.09
N GLY A 532 -23.13 20.32 20.88
CA GLY A 532 -23.17 20.39 22.34
C GLY A 532 -23.12 19.03 23.05
N THR A 533 -23.10 17.92 22.30
CA THR A 533 -23.05 16.57 22.88
C THR A 533 -21.70 16.32 23.54
N SER A 534 -21.70 15.93 24.82
CA SER A 534 -20.48 15.59 25.56
C SER A 534 -20.20 14.08 25.52
N ILE A 535 -19.02 13.71 25.00
CA ILE A 535 -18.50 12.34 24.97
C ILE A 535 -17.55 12.18 26.16
N ALA A 536 -17.93 11.37 27.14
CA ALA A 536 -17.14 11.13 28.34
C ALA A 536 -15.77 10.48 28.04
N ALA A 537 -14.78 10.75 28.89
CA ALA A 537 -13.52 10.04 28.89
C ALA A 537 -13.71 8.52 28.99
N GLY A 538 -12.86 7.76 28.31
CA GLY A 538 -12.94 6.31 28.21
C GLY A 538 -13.91 5.79 27.14
N SER A 539 -14.80 6.63 26.58
CA SER A 539 -15.75 6.24 25.54
C SER A 539 -15.04 5.77 24.27
N HIS A 540 -15.58 4.74 23.63
CA HIS A 540 -15.14 4.31 22.29
C HIS A 540 -15.90 5.08 21.23
N VAL A 541 -15.15 5.63 20.26
CA VAL A 541 -15.70 6.41 19.16
C VAL A 541 -15.38 5.72 17.85
N TYR A 542 -16.41 5.50 17.05
CA TYR A 542 -16.33 4.88 15.74
C TYR A 542 -16.63 5.94 14.69
N PHE A 543 -15.74 6.08 13.70
CA PHE A 543 -15.88 7.10 12.67
C PHE A 543 -16.46 6.51 11.39
N ASN A 544 -17.56 7.08 10.92
CA ASN A 544 -18.06 6.88 9.57
C ASN A 544 -17.44 7.94 8.63
N LEU A 545 -16.14 7.80 8.34
CA LEU A 545 -15.40 8.70 7.44
C LEU A 545 -16.07 8.83 6.07
N LYS A 546 -16.78 7.77 5.68
CA LYS A 546 -17.66 7.69 4.54
C LYS A 546 -18.74 8.76 4.71
N LYS A 547 -19.77 8.54 5.51
CA LYS A 547 -20.93 9.45 5.60
C LYS A 547 -20.56 10.90 5.95
N ALA A 548 -19.45 11.11 6.64
CA ALA A 548 -18.90 12.42 6.96
C ALA A 548 -18.40 13.25 5.78
N GLY A 549 -18.32 12.69 4.56
CA GLY A 549 -17.69 13.41 3.45
C GLY A 549 -16.16 13.49 3.57
N LEU A 550 -15.58 12.73 4.50
CA LEU A 550 -14.14 12.69 4.81
C LEU A 550 -13.43 11.52 4.10
N TYR A 551 -14.03 11.02 3.01
CA TYR A 551 -13.53 9.99 2.10
C TYR A 551 -12.12 10.23 1.54
N HIS A 552 -11.70 11.49 1.60
CA HIS A 552 -10.38 12.01 1.31
C HIS A 552 -9.91 12.55 2.65
N SER A 553 -8.88 11.91 3.20
CA SER A 553 -8.14 12.27 4.42
C SER A 553 -8.71 13.46 5.21
N SER A 554 -9.14 13.18 6.44
CA SER A 554 -9.81 14.10 7.36
C SER A 554 -8.93 15.24 7.93
N GLY A 555 -8.09 15.84 7.10
CA GLY A 555 -7.41 17.11 7.35
C GLY A 555 -7.77 18.17 6.30
N PRO A 556 -7.09 19.34 6.30
CA PRO A 556 -7.19 20.42 5.31
C PRO A 556 -6.92 20.01 3.84
N ARG A 557 -6.81 18.72 3.55
CA ARG A 557 -6.40 18.07 2.29
C ARG A 557 -7.46 18.09 1.18
N ARG A 558 -8.56 18.85 1.35
CA ARG A 558 -9.72 18.86 0.42
C ARG A 558 -9.43 19.36 -1.00
N CYS A 559 -8.38 20.14 -1.21
CA CYS A 559 -8.36 21.02 -2.38
C CYS A 559 -7.68 20.45 -3.63
N VAL A 560 -6.91 19.35 -3.54
CA VAL A 560 -6.05 18.95 -4.68
C VAL A 560 -6.16 17.50 -5.15
N GLY A 561 -6.58 16.58 -4.28
CA GLY A 561 -6.88 15.19 -4.67
C GLY A 561 -8.10 15.04 -5.58
N GLN A 562 -9.04 16.00 -5.57
CA GLN A 562 -10.30 15.88 -6.34
C GLN A 562 -10.10 15.93 -7.86
N ALA A 563 -9.21 16.81 -8.35
CA ALA A 563 -8.96 16.94 -9.79
C ALA A 563 -8.25 15.70 -10.35
N TYR A 564 -7.20 15.25 -9.65
CA TYR A 564 -6.47 14.03 -9.98
C TYR A 564 -7.39 12.80 -9.97
N THR A 565 -8.15 12.62 -8.89
CA THR A 565 -9.09 11.50 -8.73
C THR A 565 -10.16 11.49 -9.80
N HIS A 566 -10.68 12.66 -10.18
CA HIS A 566 -11.66 12.76 -11.25
C HIS A 566 -11.09 12.33 -12.60
N TYR A 567 -9.92 12.86 -13.01
CA TYR A 567 -9.29 12.51 -14.28
C TYR A 567 -8.90 11.03 -14.33
N PHE A 568 -8.33 10.51 -13.24
CA PHE A 568 -7.93 9.12 -13.16
C PHE A 568 -9.13 8.18 -13.29
N LYS A 569 -10.16 8.42 -12.47
CA LYS A 569 -11.40 7.62 -12.48
C LYS A 569 -12.08 7.64 -13.84
N GLU A 570 -12.29 8.84 -14.40
CA GLU A 570 -12.98 9.01 -15.68
C GLU A 570 -12.22 8.25 -16.78
N HIS A 571 -10.91 8.48 -16.90
CA HIS A 571 -10.12 7.87 -17.96
C HIS A 571 -9.92 6.36 -17.80
N PHE A 572 -9.63 5.89 -16.59
CA PHE A 572 -9.49 4.47 -16.30
C PHE A 572 -10.77 3.70 -16.65
N PHE A 573 -11.93 4.16 -16.18
CA PHE A 573 -13.19 3.49 -16.50
C PHE A 573 -13.54 3.59 -17.97
N ASN A 574 -13.32 4.76 -18.60
CA ASN A 574 -13.50 4.88 -20.04
C ASN A 574 -12.66 3.86 -20.81
N ARG A 575 -11.43 3.56 -20.36
CA ARG A 575 -10.56 2.57 -21.00
C ARG A 575 -11.15 1.18 -20.88
N ILE A 576 -11.45 0.72 -19.68
CA ILE A 576 -12.00 -0.63 -19.48
C ILE A 576 -13.47 -0.78 -19.91
N GLU A 577 -14.16 0.33 -20.20
CA GLU A 577 -15.53 0.40 -20.74
C GLU A 577 -15.59 -0.24 -22.13
N GLY A 578 -15.94 -1.52 -22.15
CA GLY A 578 -16.03 -2.34 -23.35
C GLY A 578 -15.32 -3.69 -23.22
N ILE A 579 -14.47 -3.89 -22.21
CA ILE A 579 -13.81 -5.16 -21.97
C ILE A 579 -14.84 -6.17 -21.43
N ASP A 580 -14.91 -7.34 -22.09
CA ASP A 580 -15.72 -8.47 -21.61
C ASP A 580 -14.89 -9.30 -20.62
N PHE A 581 -15.09 -9.06 -19.32
CA PHE A 581 -14.46 -9.81 -18.24
C PHE A 581 -15.26 -11.06 -17.88
N LYS A 582 -14.56 -12.17 -17.69
CA LYS A 582 -15.09 -13.48 -17.29
C LYS A 582 -14.33 -14.00 -16.08
N VAL A 583 -15.04 -14.17 -14.98
CA VAL A 583 -14.52 -14.79 -13.75
C VAL A 583 -14.25 -16.27 -14.00
N LYS A 584 -13.05 -16.72 -13.69
CA LYS A 584 -12.63 -18.13 -13.70
C LYS A 584 -12.76 -18.77 -12.33
N SER A 585 -12.35 -18.07 -11.28
CA SER A 585 -12.43 -18.53 -9.90
C SER A 585 -12.46 -17.34 -8.94
N VAL A 586 -12.94 -17.59 -7.71
CA VAL A 586 -13.02 -16.61 -6.62
C VAL A 586 -12.48 -17.26 -5.35
N SER A 587 -11.69 -16.51 -4.58
CA SER A 587 -11.30 -16.88 -3.21
C SER A 587 -11.85 -15.87 -2.22
N PHE A 588 -12.43 -16.34 -1.12
CA PHE A 588 -13.15 -15.48 -0.16
C PHE A 588 -12.23 -14.90 0.92
N PRO A 589 -12.56 -13.73 1.51
CA PRO A 589 -11.80 -13.11 2.59
C PRO A 589 -11.61 -14.01 3.81
N GLU A 590 -12.63 -14.74 4.23
CA GLU A 590 -12.60 -15.59 5.44
C GLU A 590 -11.56 -16.72 5.31
N GLU A 591 -11.47 -17.32 4.12
CA GLU A 591 -10.50 -18.37 3.79
C GLU A 591 -9.06 -17.86 3.87
N ARG A 592 -8.83 -16.58 3.53
CA ARG A 592 -7.52 -15.93 3.64
C ARG A 592 -7.20 -15.44 5.03
N MET A 593 -8.20 -14.95 5.78
CA MET A 593 -8.01 -14.52 7.16
C MET A 593 -7.54 -15.67 8.06
N ALA A 594 -7.98 -16.91 7.79
CA ALA A 594 -7.48 -18.10 8.46
C ALA A 594 -5.96 -18.34 8.26
N MET A 595 -5.34 -17.67 7.29
CA MET A 595 -3.90 -17.76 6.98
C MET A 595 -3.08 -16.58 7.54
N VAL A 596 -3.72 -15.56 8.11
CA VAL A 596 -3.06 -14.33 8.59
C VAL A 596 -3.08 -14.27 10.11
N ALA A 597 -1.93 -13.96 10.74
CA ALA A 597 -1.74 -14.00 12.19
C ALA A 597 -2.44 -12.86 12.98
N ASN A 598 -3.08 -11.89 12.31
CA ASN A 598 -3.66 -10.71 12.96
C ASN A 598 -5.16 -10.54 12.62
N GLU A 599 -6.00 -11.05 13.51
CA GLU A 599 -7.48 -11.04 13.38
C GLU A 599 -8.10 -9.63 13.38
N ASN A 600 -7.34 -8.60 13.75
CA ASN A 600 -7.81 -7.21 13.81
C ASN A 600 -7.65 -6.43 12.50
N VAL A 601 -7.03 -7.04 11.48
CA VAL A 601 -6.88 -6.42 10.16
C VAL A 601 -8.12 -6.77 9.32
N PRO A 602 -8.78 -5.79 8.67
CA PRO A 602 -9.84 -6.08 7.71
C PRO A 602 -9.37 -7.13 6.70
N GLY A 603 -10.18 -8.15 6.45
CA GLY A 603 -9.85 -9.16 5.45
C GLY A 603 -9.65 -8.49 4.09
N SER A 604 -8.58 -8.86 3.37
CA SER A 604 -8.40 -8.43 1.98
C SER A 604 -9.65 -8.81 1.18
N PRO A 605 -10.13 -7.98 0.24
CA PRO A 605 -11.35 -8.24 -0.50
C PRO A 605 -11.24 -9.49 -1.39
N GLU A 606 -12.37 -10.09 -1.79
CA GLU A 606 -12.44 -11.31 -2.63
C GLU A 606 -11.39 -11.25 -3.76
N ARG A 607 -10.63 -12.34 -3.96
CA ARG A 607 -9.66 -12.42 -5.07
C ARG A 607 -10.31 -13.08 -6.24
N TYR A 608 -10.21 -12.45 -7.40
CA TYR A 608 -10.84 -12.92 -8.63
C TYR A 608 -9.76 -13.35 -9.60
N GLN A 609 -9.80 -14.60 -10.04
CA GLN A 609 -9.10 -14.98 -11.25
C GLN A 609 -9.97 -14.59 -12.44
N VAL A 610 -9.51 -13.63 -13.22
CA VAL A 610 -10.28 -13.00 -14.30
C VAL A 610 -9.64 -13.34 -15.63
N SER A 611 -10.47 -13.57 -16.64
CA SER A 611 -10.04 -13.58 -18.04
C SER A 611 -10.81 -12.53 -18.81
N TRP A 612 -10.25 -12.02 -19.89
CA TRP A 612 -10.87 -10.92 -20.63
C TRP A 612 -10.76 -11.11 -22.14
N ASN A 613 -11.64 -10.39 -22.85
CA ASN A 613 -11.58 -10.21 -24.30
C ASN A 613 -11.63 -8.71 -24.61
N LEU A 614 -10.60 -8.18 -25.28
CA LEU A 614 -10.61 -6.77 -25.71
C LEU A 614 -11.73 -6.58 -26.72
N LYS A 615 -12.59 -5.58 -26.50
CA LYS A 615 -13.39 -5.06 -27.59
C LYS A 615 -12.54 -4.09 -28.42
N ARG A 616 -12.95 -4.06 -29.67
CA ARG A 616 -12.34 -3.43 -30.84
C ARG A 616 -11.93 -1.95 -30.69
N ASP A 617 -12.52 -1.21 -29.76
CA ASP A 617 -12.48 0.26 -29.74
C ASP A 617 -11.41 0.86 -28.81
N GLU A 618 -10.78 0.08 -27.93
CA GLU A 618 -9.72 0.56 -27.02
C GLU A 618 -8.39 0.80 -27.73
N ALA A 619 -8.00 -0.12 -28.61
CA ALA A 619 -6.77 -0.06 -29.39
C ALA A 619 -6.70 1.15 -30.35
N MET A 620 -7.83 1.83 -30.56
CA MET A 620 -7.97 2.99 -31.44
C MET A 620 -7.72 4.35 -30.81
N ARG A 621 -7.84 4.47 -29.48
CA ARG A 621 -7.79 5.78 -28.81
C ARG A 621 -6.37 6.34 -28.70
N HIS A 622 -5.35 5.48 -28.85
CA HIS A 622 -3.92 5.83 -28.74
C HIS A 622 -3.31 6.38 -30.01
N LEU A 623 -4.11 6.54 -31.06
CA LEU A 623 -3.69 6.97 -32.39
C LEU A 623 -3.90 8.48 -32.59
N PRO A 624 -2.82 9.26 -32.81
CA PRO A 624 -2.96 10.67 -33.12
C PRO A 624 -3.63 10.88 -34.49
N TYR A 625 -4.45 11.92 -34.62
CA TYR A 625 -5.11 12.28 -35.87
C TYR A 625 -4.25 13.24 -36.70
N HIS A 626 -4.24 13.06 -38.01
CA HIS A 626 -3.72 14.03 -38.98
C HIS A 626 -4.86 14.63 -39.80
N ASN A 627 -4.81 15.95 -39.97
CA ASN A 627 -5.71 16.66 -40.87
C ASN A 627 -5.09 16.67 -42.27
N TYR A 628 -5.74 15.99 -43.22
CA TYR A 628 -5.36 16.04 -44.64
C TYR A 628 -6.57 16.43 -45.48
N LYS A 629 -6.48 17.56 -46.19
CA LYS A 629 -7.53 18.11 -47.08
C LYS A 629 -8.97 18.00 -46.52
N GLY A 630 -9.17 18.43 -45.28
CA GLY A 630 -10.51 18.46 -44.64
C GLY A 630 -10.97 17.13 -44.02
N ASN A 631 -10.22 16.04 -44.20
CA ASN A 631 -10.52 14.74 -43.61
C ASN A 631 -9.55 14.42 -42.46
N LYS A 632 -10.07 13.83 -41.38
CA LYS A 632 -9.28 13.34 -40.24
C LYS A 632 -8.85 11.90 -40.54
N PHE A 633 -7.54 11.66 -40.60
CA PHE A 633 -6.96 10.32 -40.72
C PHE A 633 -6.26 9.95 -39.43
N PHE A 634 -6.29 8.68 -39.03
CA PHE A 634 -5.42 8.20 -37.97
C PHE A 634 -3.99 8.07 -38.50
N ASN A 635 -3.00 8.53 -37.72
CA ASN A 635 -1.59 8.37 -38.06
C ASN A 635 -1.14 6.93 -37.81
N VAL A 636 -1.46 6.02 -38.73
CA VAL A 636 -1.06 4.61 -38.64
C VAL A 636 0.46 4.48 -38.53
N LEU A 637 1.24 5.37 -39.14
CA LEU A 637 2.71 5.34 -39.04
C LEU A 637 3.24 5.61 -37.62
N ALA A 638 2.49 6.34 -36.78
CA ALA A 638 2.85 6.51 -35.37
C ALA A 638 2.72 5.20 -34.57
N LEU A 639 1.92 4.23 -35.03
CA LEU A 639 1.85 2.89 -34.41
C LEU A 639 3.20 2.22 -34.42
N HIS A 640 3.92 2.31 -35.54
CA HIS A 640 5.23 1.69 -35.70
C HIS A 640 6.34 2.39 -34.90
N GLN A 641 6.07 3.61 -34.40
CA GLN A 641 6.97 4.31 -33.49
C GLN A 641 6.74 3.93 -32.01
N LYS A 642 5.66 3.18 -31.72
CA LYS A 642 5.33 2.63 -30.38
C LYS A 642 5.48 1.10 -30.40
N PRO A 643 6.63 0.54 -29.94
CA PRO A 643 6.93 -0.88 -30.04
C PRO A 643 5.83 -1.79 -29.46
N ASP A 644 5.33 -1.49 -28.26
CA ASP A 644 4.33 -2.29 -27.55
C ASP A 644 2.99 -2.35 -28.29
N LEU A 645 2.52 -1.20 -28.79
CA LEU A 645 1.26 -1.10 -29.52
C LEU A 645 1.35 -1.82 -30.87
N ASN A 646 2.48 -1.67 -31.56
CA ASN A 646 2.75 -2.39 -32.79
C ASN A 646 2.80 -3.93 -32.56
N GLU A 647 3.43 -4.40 -31.48
CA GLU A 647 3.46 -5.81 -31.12
C GLU A 647 2.04 -6.35 -30.83
N GLN A 648 1.24 -5.61 -30.07
CA GLN A 648 -0.16 -5.98 -29.79
C GLN A 648 -0.98 -6.06 -31.08
N MET A 649 -0.83 -5.12 -32.01
CA MET A 649 -1.54 -5.15 -33.29
C MET A 649 -1.16 -6.35 -34.14
N VAL A 650 0.13 -6.65 -34.25
CA VAL A 650 0.62 -7.84 -34.96
C VAL A 650 0.03 -9.11 -34.34
N LYS A 651 0.00 -9.19 -33.00
CA LYS A 651 -0.61 -10.31 -32.25
C LYS A 651 -2.11 -10.43 -32.54
N GLN A 652 -2.87 -9.34 -32.56
CA GLN A 652 -4.31 -9.35 -32.85
C GLN A 652 -4.62 -9.77 -34.30
N CYS A 653 -3.87 -9.25 -35.28
CA CYS A 653 -3.97 -9.66 -36.68
C CYS A 653 -3.71 -11.17 -36.83
N LYS A 654 -2.63 -11.66 -36.24
CA LYS A 654 -2.26 -13.08 -36.23
C LYS A 654 -3.39 -13.96 -35.69
N LEU A 655 -3.94 -13.59 -34.54
CA LEU A 655 -5.02 -14.36 -33.89
C LEU A 655 -6.30 -14.39 -34.73
N LYS A 656 -6.70 -13.25 -35.30
CA LYS A 656 -7.89 -13.17 -36.18
C LYS A 656 -7.72 -14.01 -37.44
N ILE A 657 -6.55 -13.96 -38.06
CA ILE A 657 -6.23 -14.77 -39.24
C ILE A 657 -6.29 -16.26 -38.88
N LYS A 658 -5.59 -16.70 -37.83
CA LYS A 658 -5.63 -18.10 -37.40
C LYS A 658 -7.05 -18.57 -37.11
N HIS A 659 -7.82 -17.81 -36.34
CA HIS A 659 -9.20 -18.15 -36.03
C HIS A 659 -10.08 -18.25 -37.29
N PHE A 660 -9.88 -17.38 -38.28
CA PHE A 660 -10.59 -17.45 -39.56
C PHE A 660 -10.24 -18.72 -40.35
N LEU A 661 -8.96 -19.06 -40.41
CA LEU A 661 -8.47 -20.26 -41.09
C LEU A 661 -9.00 -21.52 -40.41
N ASP A 662 -8.89 -21.60 -39.08
CA ASP A 662 -9.38 -22.74 -38.27
C ASP A 662 -10.88 -22.94 -38.47
N LYS A 663 -11.67 -21.86 -38.39
CA LYS A 663 -13.14 -21.91 -38.55
C LYS A 663 -13.58 -22.41 -39.94
N ARG A 664 -12.74 -22.24 -40.96
CA ARG A 664 -13.04 -22.64 -42.34
C ARG A 664 -12.22 -23.85 -42.80
N GLU A 665 -11.48 -24.48 -41.89
CA GLU A 665 -10.62 -25.64 -42.18
C GLU A 665 -9.64 -25.38 -43.33
N ILE A 666 -9.08 -24.16 -43.40
CA ILE A 666 -8.13 -23.76 -44.43
C ILE A 666 -6.71 -24.02 -43.93
N ASP A 667 -5.96 -24.82 -44.68
CA ASP A 667 -4.55 -25.07 -44.44
C ASP A 667 -3.71 -23.79 -44.66
N ILE A 668 -2.95 -23.41 -43.63
CA ILE A 668 -2.11 -22.20 -43.62
C ILE A 668 -1.02 -22.24 -44.69
N ASP A 669 -0.55 -23.42 -45.10
CA ASP A 669 0.48 -23.57 -46.13
C ASP A 669 -0.02 -23.17 -47.53
N LYS A 670 -1.34 -23.04 -47.71
CA LYS A 670 -1.99 -22.58 -48.94
C LYS A 670 -2.30 -21.08 -48.93
N VAL A 671 -1.98 -20.40 -47.83
CA VAL A 671 -2.32 -19.00 -47.60
C VAL A 671 -1.15 -18.08 -47.94
N VAL A 672 -1.45 -16.98 -48.59
CA VAL A 672 -0.50 -15.88 -48.84
C VAL A 672 -1.10 -14.56 -48.35
N ILE A 673 -0.25 -13.64 -47.90
CA ILE A 673 -0.65 -12.29 -47.55
C ILE A 673 -0.31 -11.35 -48.69
N VAL A 674 -1.27 -10.50 -49.08
CA VAL A 674 -1.08 -9.47 -50.11
C VAL A 674 -1.43 -8.11 -49.50
N THR A 675 -0.64 -7.07 -49.79
CA THR A 675 -0.81 -5.72 -49.23
C THR A 675 -0.48 -4.64 -50.27
N PRO A 676 -1.06 -3.43 -50.22
CA PRO A 676 -0.61 -2.32 -51.07
C PRO A 676 0.77 -1.78 -50.63
N GLU A 677 1.63 -1.40 -51.58
CA GLU A 677 2.97 -0.82 -51.34
C GLU A 677 2.90 0.62 -50.80
N VAL A 678 1.75 1.30 -50.91
CA VAL A 678 1.61 2.73 -50.64
C VAL A 678 1.79 3.03 -49.15
N ARG A 679 3.01 3.45 -48.78
CA ARG A 679 3.40 3.90 -47.42
C ARG A 679 3.17 2.89 -46.28
N GLY A 680 2.98 1.60 -46.58
CA GLY A 680 2.31 0.65 -45.67
C GLY A 680 2.87 -0.76 -45.55
N LEU A 681 4.17 -0.94 -45.67
CA LEU A 681 4.81 -2.25 -45.46
C LEU A 681 4.94 -2.76 -44.00
N PRO A 682 4.82 -2.00 -42.90
CA PRO A 682 5.30 -2.53 -41.63
C PRO A 682 4.35 -3.55 -40.98
N LEU A 683 3.02 -3.38 -41.03
CA LEU A 683 2.09 -4.30 -40.35
C LEU A 683 1.97 -5.66 -41.07
N ALA A 684 1.74 -5.64 -42.38
CA ALA A 684 1.57 -6.87 -43.17
C ALA A 684 2.82 -7.76 -43.14
N ALA A 685 4.02 -7.15 -43.23
CA ALA A 685 5.28 -7.89 -43.20
C ALA A 685 5.53 -8.56 -41.84
N GLN A 686 5.24 -7.88 -40.74
CA GLN A 686 5.37 -8.45 -39.40
C GLN A 686 4.38 -9.60 -39.18
N VAL A 687 3.13 -9.44 -39.62
CA VAL A 687 2.11 -10.49 -39.53
C VAL A 687 2.46 -11.71 -40.40
N ALA A 688 2.93 -11.49 -41.63
CA ALA A 688 3.39 -12.55 -42.51
C ALA A 688 4.58 -13.33 -41.92
N LYS A 689 5.55 -12.62 -41.35
CA LYS A 689 6.70 -13.22 -40.64
C LYS A 689 6.25 -14.09 -39.47
N GLU A 690 5.33 -13.59 -38.65
CA GLU A 690 4.80 -14.31 -37.48
C GLU A 690 3.96 -15.54 -37.85
N LEU A 691 3.23 -15.48 -38.95
CA LEU A 691 2.45 -16.60 -39.49
C LEU A 691 3.28 -17.55 -40.35
N ARG A 692 4.50 -17.16 -40.74
CA ARG A 692 5.39 -17.88 -41.67
C ARG A 692 4.77 -18.13 -43.04
N VAL A 693 4.03 -17.14 -43.55
CA VAL A 693 3.38 -17.19 -44.87
C VAL A 693 4.03 -16.20 -45.85
N PRO A 694 3.98 -16.45 -47.17
CA PRO A 694 4.50 -15.51 -48.17
C PRO A 694 3.79 -14.15 -48.15
N LEU A 695 4.53 -13.08 -48.49
CA LEU A 695 4.03 -11.71 -48.61
C LEU A 695 4.23 -11.20 -50.05
N TYR A 696 3.18 -10.64 -50.65
CA TYR A 696 3.23 -9.92 -51.93
C TYR A 696 2.74 -8.48 -51.78
N THR A 697 3.26 -7.58 -52.62
CA THR A 697 2.96 -6.15 -52.55
C THR A 697 2.42 -5.62 -53.87
N ILE A 698 1.30 -4.91 -53.83
CA ILE A 698 0.72 -4.26 -55.02
C ILE A 698 1.17 -2.81 -55.08
N ARG A 699 1.80 -2.45 -56.19
CA ARG A 699 2.47 -1.17 -56.35
C ARG A 699 1.49 -0.10 -56.78
N LYS A 700 1.79 1.15 -56.46
CA LYS A 700 1.12 2.30 -57.07
C LYS A 700 2.00 2.82 -58.20
N LYS A 701 1.41 2.97 -59.38
CA LYS A 701 2.10 3.46 -60.58
C LYS A 701 2.70 4.83 -60.29
N GLY A 702 4.04 4.88 -60.26
CA GLY A 702 4.83 6.05 -59.90
C GLY A 702 5.62 6.62 -61.09
N GLY A 703 6.69 7.37 -60.80
CA GLY A 703 7.57 7.94 -61.83
C GLY A 703 8.44 6.89 -62.57
N TYR A 704 8.67 5.73 -61.95
CA TYR A 704 9.31 4.59 -62.59
C TYR A 704 8.29 3.86 -63.47
N LYS A 705 8.63 3.66 -64.75
CA LYS A 705 7.73 3.04 -65.73
C LYS A 705 8.21 1.62 -66.05
N MET A 706 7.43 0.61 -65.68
CA MET A 706 7.56 -0.73 -66.25
C MET A 706 6.91 -0.77 -67.63
N ALA A 707 7.38 -1.68 -68.50
CA ALA A 707 6.76 -1.87 -69.80
C ALA A 707 5.31 -2.33 -69.62
N GLU A 708 4.38 -1.78 -70.41
CA GLU A 708 2.94 -2.11 -70.31
C GLU A 708 2.66 -3.62 -70.54
N SER A 709 3.57 -4.32 -71.21
CA SER A 709 3.52 -5.78 -71.41
C SER A 709 3.91 -6.60 -70.17
N GLU A 710 4.49 -5.99 -69.14
CA GLU A 710 5.06 -6.68 -67.97
C GLU A 710 4.25 -6.49 -66.68
N VAL A 711 3.22 -5.65 -66.72
CA VAL A 711 2.37 -5.32 -65.56
C VAL A 711 0.90 -5.36 -65.93
N TYR A 712 0.06 -5.83 -65.01
CA TYR A 712 -1.36 -5.52 -65.06
C TYR A 712 -1.62 -4.27 -64.24
N THR A 713 -2.56 -3.45 -64.70
CA THR A 713 -2.90 -2.20 -64.04
C THR A 713 -4.40 -2.10 -63.80
N GLU A 714 -4.78 -1.40 -62.73
CA GLU A 714 -6.16 -1.03 -62.47
C GLU A 714 -6.27 0.43 -62.00
N SER A 715 -7.12 1.19 -62.68
CA SER A 715 -7.37 2.59 -62.34
C SER A 715 -8.44 2.71 -61.26
N TYR A 716 -8.31 3.72 -60.40
CA TYR A 716 -9.28 4.00 -59.34
C TYR A 716 -9.42 5.49 -59.07
N ASP A 717 -10.64 5.89 -58.72
CA ASP A 717 -10.92 7.26 -58.30
C ASP A 717 -10.51 7.47 -56.84
N LYS A 718 -9.78 8.55 -56.56
CA LYS A 718 -9.35 8.93 -55.22
C LYS A 718 -10.38 9.77 -54.47
N GLY A 719 -11.43 10.25 -55.15
CA GLY A 719 -12.38 11.23 -54.63
C GLY A 719 -11.83 12.66 -54.60
N TYR A 720 -10.60 12.88 -55.10
CA TYR A 720 -10.00 14.20 -55.29
C TYR A 720 -8.89 14.15 -56.35
N GLY A 721 -8.82 15.16 -57.22
CA GLY A 721 -7.84 15.23 -58.30
C GLY A 721 -8.04 14.14 -59.35
N ASP A 722 -7.01 13.87 -60.16
CA ASP A 722 -7.06 12.86 -61.22
C ASP A 722 -7.03 11.42 -60.66
N PRO A 723 -7.64 10.44 -61.35
CA PRO A 723 -7.55 9.01 -60.97
C PRO A 723 -6.10 8.52 -60.81
N ASP A 724 -5.88 7.56 -59.91
CA ASP A 724 -4.58 6.89 -59.76
C ASP A 724 -4.64 5.45 -60.25
N VAL A 725 -3.46 4.84 -60.40
CA VAL A 725 -3.33 3.50 -60.97
C VAL A 725 -2.57 2.56 -60.02
N VAL A 726 -3.25 1.47 -59.71
CA VAL A 726 -2.79 0.12 -59.36
C VAL A 726 -1.80 -0.54 -60.32
N GLU A 727 -0.65 -1.09 -59.92
CA GLU A 727 0.06 -2.04 -60.79
C GLU A 727 0.66 -3.25 -60.05
N LEU A 728 0.60 -4.41 -60.69
CA LEU A 728 1.19 -5.65 -60.20
C LEU A 728 1.89 -6.39 -61.37
N PRO A 729 3.15 -6.82 -61.22
CA PRO A 729 3.86 -7.54 -62.28
C PRO A 729 3.14 -8.82 -62.71
N VAL A 730 3.17 -9.11 -64.01
CA VAL A 730 2.52 -10.31 -64.60
C VAL A 730 3.00 -11.59 -63.91
N LYS A 731 4.29 -11.67 -63.55
CA LYS A 731 4.87 -12.81 -62.83
C LYS A 731 4.23 -13.00 -61.44
N GLU A 732 4.05 -11.92 -60.69
CA GLU A 732 3.48 -11.99 -59.35
C GLU A 732 2.01 -12.38 -59.37
N ILE A 733 1.24 -11.95 -60.39
CA ILE A 733 -0.15 -12.40 -60.56
C ILE A 733 -0.20 -13.90 -60.86
N LYS A 734 0.73 -14.42 -61.70
CA LYS A 734 0.86 -15.85 -61.93
C LYS A 734 1.22 -16.63 -60.67
N ASP A 735 2.12 -16.09 -59.84
CA ASP A 735 2.51 -16.71 -58.57
C ASP A 735 1.35 -16.76 -57.55
N LEU A 736 0.38 -15.85 -57.67
CA LEU A 736 -0.85 -15.82 -56.87
C LEU A 736 -1.95 -16.76 -57.39
N ALA A 737 -1.88 -17.24 -58.64
CA ALA A 737 -2.89 -18.11 -59.23
C ALA A 737 -3.16 -19.35 -58.36
N GLY A 738 -4.44 -19.67 -58.14
CA GLY A 738 -4.90 -20.77 -57.28
C GLY A 738 -4.62 -20.60 -55.77
N LYS A 739 -3.96 -19.51 -55.33
CA LYS A 739 -3.66 -19.27 -53.91
C LYS A 739 -4.86 -18.73 -53.15
N LYS A 740 -4.87 -18.98 -51.84
CA LYS A 740 -5.81 -18.38 -50.90
C LYS A 740 -5.20 -17.11 -50.33
N VAL A 741 -5.82 -15.97 -50.62
CA VAL A 741 -5.25 -14.66 -50.33
C VAL A 741 -5.92 -14.04 -49.11
N ILE A 742 -5.10 -13.59 -48.16
CA ILE A 742 -5.50 -12.64 -47.12
C ILE A 742 -4.97 -11.27 -47.54
N PHE A 743 -5.88 -10.38 -47.93
CA PHE A 743 -5.52 -9.01 -48.27
C PHE A 743 -5.44 -8.19 -46.98
N LEU A 744 -4.27 -7.65 -46.64
CA LEU A 744 -4.04 -6.88 -45.42
C LEU A 744 -3.75 -5.41 -45.77
N ASP A 745 -4.64 -4.52 -45.36
CA ASP A 745 -4.52 -3.07 -45.52
C ASP A 745 -4.19 -2.41 -44.17
N ASP A 746 -3.15 -1.59 -44.14
CA ASP A 746 -2.74 -0.86 -42.95
C ASP A 746 -3.61 0.37 -42.68
N GLY A 747 -4.61 0.66 -43.51
CA GLY A 747 -5.58 1.73 -43.30
C GLY A 747 -5.16 3.06 -43.92
N LEU A 748 -4.06 3.10 -44.67
CA LEU A 748 -3.59 4.30 -45.39
C LEU A 748 -4.16 4.40 -46.81
N ALA A 749 -4.62 3.28 -47.38
CA ALA A 749 -5.20 3.24 -48.71
C ALA A 749 -6.65 3.82 -48.72
N SER A 750 -7.10 4.39 -49.83
CA SER A 750 -8.54 4.69 -49.99
C SER A 750 -9.33 3.40 -50.25
N GLY A 751 -10.62 3.36 -49.93
CA GLY A 751 -11.45 2.18 -50.20
C GLY A 751 -11.44 1.75 -51.68
N GLN A 752 -11.40 2.73 -52.59
CA GLN A 752 -11.25 2.52 -54.03
C GLN A 752 -9.90 1.90 -54.42
N SER A 753 -8.80 2.33 -53.79
CA SER A 753 -7.47 1.78 -54.06
C SER A 753 -7.33 0.32 -53.61
N ALA A 754 -7.88 -0.02 -52.44
CA ALA A 754 -7.93 -1.40 -51.95
C ALA A 754 -8.78 -2.30 -52.87
N LEU A 755 -9.92 -1.79 -53.36
CA LEU A 755 -10.75 -2.52 -54.31
C LEU A 755 -10.03 -2.77 -55.65
N ALA A 756 -9.29 -1.79 -56.15
CA ALA A 756 -8.46 -1.97 -57.35
C ALA A 756 -7.34 -3.01 -57.13
N CYS A 757 -6.74 -3.04 -55.95
CA CYS A 757 -5.80 -4.11 -55.57
C CYS A 757 -6.47 -5.49 -55.59
N ILE A 758 -7.67 -5.62 -55.01
CA ILE A 758 -8.44 -6.87 -54.99
C ILE A 758 -8.77 -7.33 -56.42
N LYS A 759 -9.16 -6.40 -57.31
CA LYS A 759 -9.41 -6.71 -58.73
C LYS A 759 -8.16 -7.24 -59.44
N LEU A 760 -6.98 -6.69 -59.14
CA LEU A 760 -5.72 -7.22 -59.68
C LEU A 760 -5.41 -8.63 -59.18
N ILE A 761 -5.69 -8.90 -57.90
CA ILE A 761 -5.47 -10.24 -57.30
C ILE A 761 -6.40 -11.28 -57.90
N GLU A 762 -7.70 -10.95 -58.00
CA GLU A 762 -8.73 -11.87 -58.51
C GLU A 762 -8.77 -11.92 -60.05
N ARG A 763 -7.79 -11.32 -60.73
CA ARG A 763 -7.71 -11.31 -62.18
C ARG A 763 -7.28 -12.67 -62.71
N GLN A 764 -8.03 -13.18 -63.69
CA GLN A 764 -7.65 -14.37 -64.42
C GLN A 764 -6.55 -14.04 -65.46
N VAL A 765 -5.45 -14.78 -65.43
CA VAL A 765 -4.27 -14.54 -66.31
C VAL A 765 -4.41 -15.28 -67.63
N SER A 766 -4.97 -16.50 -67.61
CA SER A 766 -5.26 -17.32 -68.78
C SER A 766 -6.46 -18.24 -68.54
N ASP A 767 -7.01 -18.83 -69.59
CA ASP A 767 -8.14 -19.77 -69.50
C ASP A 767 -7.81 -21.05 -68.69
N GLU A 768 -6.52 -21.36 -68.53
CA GLU A 768 -6.03 -22.54 -67.78
C GLU A 768 -5.70 -22.22 -66.30
N ASP A 769 -5.52 -20.95 -65.94
CA ASP A 769 -5.15 -20.52 -64.59
C ASP A 769 -6.40 -20.26 -63.71
N GLU A 770 -6.47 -20.87 -62.53
CA GLU A 770 -7.46 -20.50 -61.52
C GLU A 770 -7.08 -19.15 -60.89
N ALA A 771 -7.99 -18.18 -60.90
CA ALA A 771 -7.75 -16.88 -60.29
C ALA A 771 -7.46 -17.03 -58.78
N ALA A 772 -6.58 -16.17 -58.26
CA ALA A 772 -6.33 -16.13 -56.82
C ALA A 772 -7.63 -15.77 -56.08
N GLN A 773 -7.88 -16.43 -54.95
CA GLN A 773 -9.11 -16.21 -54.20
C GLN A 773 -8.83 -15.39 -52.96
N VAL A 774 -9.28 -14.13 -52.93
CA VAL A 774 -9.28 -13.35 -51.69
C VAL A 774 -10.31 -13.96 -50.75
N LEU A 775 -9.86 -14.47 -49.60
CA LEU A 775 -10.73 -15.11 -48.60
C LEU A 775 -11.12 -14.14 -47.48
N MET A 776 -10.23 -13.21 -47.17
CA MET A 776 -10.37 -12.24 -46.10
C MET A 776 -9.69 -10.95 -46.51
N VAL A 777 -10.39 -9.84 -46.32
CA VAL A 777 -9.79 -8.50 -46.38
C VAL A 777 -9.69 -8.02 -44.94
N LEU A 778 -8.48 -7.92 -44.40
CA LEU A 778 -8.22 -7.41 -43.06
C LEU A 778 -7.69 -5.99 -43.15
N THR A 779 -8.44 -5.02 -42.65
CA THR A 779 -7.98 -3.62 -42.65
C THR A 779 -7.80 -3.13 -41.22
N SER A 780 -6.82 -2.26 -40.98
CA SER A 780 -6.67 -1.66 -39.65
C SER A 780 -7.89 -0.81 -39.31
N LEU A 781 -8.34 0.03 -40.24
CA LEU A 781 -9.40 1.03 -40.04
C LEU A 781 -10.59 0.76 -40.95
N LYS A 782 -11.78 1.25 -40.57
CA LYS A 782 -12.91 1.37 -41.50
C LYS A 782 -12.63 2.47 -42.53
N HIS A 783 -12.66 2.14 -43.82
CA HIS A 783 -12.34 3.07 -44.92
C HIS A 783 -13.59 3.80 -45.41
N ASP A 784 -13.98 4.90 -44.74
CA ASP A 784 -15.21 5.67 -45.02
C ASP A 784 -14.91 7.18 -45.21
N TYR A 785 -13.88 7.54 -45.97
CA TYR A 785 -13.33 8.91 -45.94
C TYR A 785 -13.95 9.92 -46.93
N VAL A 786 -14.79 9.47 -47.87
CA VAL A 786 -15.48 10.38 -48.80
C VAL A 786 -16.89 9.84 -49.07
N GLU A 787 -17.92 10.67 -48.88
CA GLU A 787 -19.32 10.30 -49.16
C GLU A 787 -19.54 9.86 -50.61
N THR A 788 -18.69 10.33 -51.54
CA THR A 788 -18.78 10.04 -52.97
C THR A 788 -17.99 8.79 -53.39
N THR A 789 -17.22 8.17 -52.50
CA THR A 789 -16.50 6.93 -52.82
C THR A 789 -17.26 5.72 -52.28
N PRO A 790 -17.45 4.65 -53.08
CA PRO A 790 -17.89 3.36 -52.58
C PRO A 790 -17.08 2.91 -51.36
N LYS A 791 -17.78 2.55 -50.29
CA LYS A 791 -17.16 2.21 -49.00
C LYS A 791 -16.61 0.79 -49.07
N LEU A 792 -15.32 0.63 -48.80
CA LEU A 792 -14.72 -0.72 -48.74
C LEU A 792 -15.38 -1.56 -47.64
N SER A 793 -15.89 -0.94 -46.57
CA SER A 793 -16.61 -1.64 -45.50
C SER A 793 -17.85 -2.40 -45.96
N GLU A 794 -18.42 -2.07 -47.12
CA GLU A 794 -19.58 -2.76 -47.69
C GLU A 794 -19.21 -4.09 -48.35
N HIS A 795 -17.92 -4.35 -48.59
CA HIS A 795 -17.46 -5.58 -49.20
C HIS A 795 -17.55 -6.76 -48.23
N CYS A 796 -18.23 -7.84 -48.64
CA CYS A 796 -18.63 -8.95 -47.76
C CYS A 796 -17.47 -9.71 -47.08
N LYS A 797 -16.27 -9.65 -47.67
CA LYS A 797 -15.04 -10.29 -47.13
C LYS A 797 -14.27 -9.39 -46.17
N VAL A 798 -14.70 -8.15 -45.95
CA VAL A 798 -13.98 -7.16 -45.13
C VAL A 798 -14.19 -7.42 -43.65
N LYS A 799 -13.06 -7.48 -42.94
CA LYS A 799 -12.94 -7.51 -41.49
C LYS A 799 -12.03 -6.36 -41.11
N THR A 800 -12.60 -5.41 -40.42
CA THR A 800 -11.90 -4.22 -39.96
C THR A 800 -11.41 -4.51 -38.52
N LEU A 801 -10.17 -4.13 -38.18
CA LEU A 801 -9.62 -4.27 -36.83
C LEU A 801 -10.23 -3.25 -35.89
N PHE A 802 -10.65 -2.11 -36.43
CA PHE A 802 -11.10 -0.93 -35.69
C PHE A 802 -12.30 -0.26 -36.37
N ASP A 803 -13.27 0.27 -35.61
CA ASP A 803 -14.37 1.09 -36.15
C ASP A 803 -14.08 2.57 -35.86
N CYS A 804 -14.23 3.43 -36.87
CA CYS A 804 -13.69 4.79 -36.86
C CYS A 804 -14.76 5.88 -36.68
N HIS A 805 -16.02 5.54 -36.41
CA HIS A 805 -17.06 6.55 -36.33
C HIS A 805 -16.99 7.36 -35.02
N GLY A 806 -16.24 8.47 -35.06
CA GLY A 806 -16.48 9.64 -34.21
C GLY A 806 -17.72 10.38 -34.73
N GLY A 807 -18.81 10.34 -33.97
CA GLY A 807 -20.15 10.67 -34.45
C GLY A 807 -20.35 12.07 -35.05
N LYS A 808 -21.27 12.12 -36.02
CA LYS A 808 -22.31 13.14 -36.11
C LYS A 808 -23.63 12.43 -36.40
N MET A 809 -24.52 12.38 -35.40
CA MET A 809 -25.97 12.30 -35.67
C MET A 809 -26.45 13.73 -35.95
N PRO A 810 -27.01 14.03 -37.13
CA PRO A 810 -27.92 15.15 -37.30
C PRO A 810 -29.30 14.73 -36.74
N ALA A 811 -29.88 15.56 -35.87
CA ALA A 811 -31.15 15.32 -35.18
C ALA A 811 -32.41 15.34 -36.08
N GLU A 812 -32.28 15.19 -37.40
CA GLU A 812 -33.40 15.32 -38.36
C GLU A 812 -33.52 14.14 -39.35
N GLN A 813 -32.78 13.04 -39.17
CA GLN A 813 -32.85 11.88 -40.08
C GLN A 813 -33.37 10.58 -39.45
N GLU A 814 -33.95 10.63 -38.25
CA GLU A 814 -34.53 9.44 -37.59
C GLU A 814 -35.94 9.08 -38.10
N GLU A 815 -36.62 9.96 -38.86
CA GLU A 815 -37.99 9.70 -39.35
C GLU A 815 -38.09 9.23 -40.81
N ALA A 816 -36.98 9.10 -41.54
CA ALA A 816 -37.03 8.76 -42.96
C ALA A 816 -35.97 7.71 -43.34
N LYS A 817 -36.22 6.44 -42.98
CA LYS A 817 -36.17 5.32 -43.94
C LYS A 817 -36.55 3.97 -43.32
N ILE A 818 -37.79 3.54 -43.63
CA ILE A 818 -38.15 2.22 -44.20
C ILE A 818 -37.84 1.03 -43.27
N GLN A 819 -38.80 0.42 -42.55
CA GLN A 819 -40.07 -0.14 -43.03
C GLN A 819 -39.92 -1.05 -44.28
N ILE A 820 -39.11 -2.12 -44.21
CA ILE A 820 -39.36 -3.34 -45.00
C ILE A 820 -39.17 -4.56 -44.09
N LYS A 821 -40.30 -5.22 -43.81
CA LYS A 821 -40.42 -6.61 -43.38
C LYS A 821 -39.70 -7.55 -44.36
N LEU A 822 -39.18 -8.68 -43.89
CA LEU A 822 -39.64 -10.03 -44.24
C LEU A 822 -38.57 -11.08 -43.89
N GLY A 823 -38.98 -12.10 -43.13
CA GLY A 823 -38.23 -13.33 -42.87
C GLY A 823 -38.26 -13.72 -41.41
#